data_AF-A0A7J9AGX4-F1
#
_entry.id   AF-A0A7J9AGX4-F1
#
_cell.length_a   1.000
_cell.length_b   1.000
_cell.length_c   1.000
_cell.angle_alpha   90.00
_cell.angle_beta   90.00
_cell.angle_gamma   90.00
#
_symmetry.space_group_name_H-M   'P 1'
#
loop_
_entity.id
_entity.type
_entity.pdbx_description
1 polymer ?
#
loop_
_entity_poly.entity_id
_entity_poly.type
_entity_poly.pdbx_seq_one_letter_code
_entity_poly.pdbx_strand_id
1 'polypeptide(L)'
;MARFSCYFFLLLFIFTINPCLAVDQIDEFSIIDLDLLSSHGDYSPPSPPPPSLPPLPPSLSCEEDLNGIGSLDTVCELNSSFSFDSDVYIAGNGSFHVLPNVILSCPMKGCSISINVSRGEFSLGQNAGVFTGTLFVSARNASFSKGSVVNVSGLAGQPPAQTSGTPSGIQGAGGGHGGRGASCVSDNMKLPDDVWGGDAYSWSSLDKPWSYGSKGGTTSKEEDYGGEGGGRIRLEVEEAIEVGGSLLANGGDGGVKGGGGSGGSIYIKAYRMTGSGWLSASGGNGFAGGGGGRISINVFSRHDDTEFFIHGGKSFGCPDNSGAAGTYYDAVPQSLIVSNHNMSTNTDTLLMEFPKQPLWTNVHVRDHAKASVPLLWSRVQVGGQIRLSCGAVLSFGLAHFASSEFELMAEELLMSDSILKANGGADAIVATSLLEASNLVVLRESSVIHSNANLGVHGQGFLNLSGPGDTIEAQRLILSLFFSIKVGPGSILRGPLENASDNDLAPRLYCEFQDCPIELLHPPEDCNVNSSLSFTLQICRVEDIIIEGIVTGSVVHFHWVRTVVVHSSGEITTSALGCTGGVGRGTVLNNGLAGGGGHGGRGGKGYYDGSFIEGGVSYGDAELPCELGSGSGNDSLAGATAGGGIIVMGSLEHSLSSLSVYGSLRADGESFGEVIRKQDHSTISNIGPGGGSGGTILLFVHSIMLADSSVISTAGGHGSPSGAGGGGGGRVHFHWSDIPTGDAYQPIASVKGSINTRFIASAVCRGGFGRGQGHTGENGTITGKACPKGLYGIFCEECPLGTFKNVSGSDRVLCHSCPADELPSRAIYVDIRGGVTDRPCPYKCISERYHMPHCYTALEELVYTFGGPWFFGLILLGLLILLALVLSVARMKYVGGDELPALMPAHRGSQIDHSFPFLESLNEVLETNRTEESQSHVHRMYFMGSNTFTEPWHLPHVPPTQLIEIVYEDAFERFVDEINDLAAYQWWEGSIYSILSILAYPLAWSWLQQCRKRKLQQLREFVRSEYDHSCLRSCRSRALYEGLKVAATADLMLAYVDFFLGGDEKIGDLPPRLYQRFPISLVFGGDGSYMAPFSLQSDNILTSLMNQCVPPTMWYRLVAGLNSQLRLVRYGHLKLTFGHVISWLETHVNPTIIAYGVRVDLAWFQPTSSGYCQYGLVVSATSNENVQYWTEGQDRYFPSMEQLRYQ
;
A
#
# COMPACT_ATOMS: atom_id res chain seq x y z
N MET A 1 -83.28 -1.74 -1.52
CA MET A 1 -83.02 -2.14 -2.92
C MET A 1 -81.59 -2.65 -2.98
N ALA A 2 -81.27 -3.88 -2.57
CA ALA A 2 -81.52 -5.15 -3.26
C ALA A 2 -81.03 -5.13 -4.72
N ARG A 3 -79.96 -5.89 -4.99
CA ARG A 3 -79.25 -6.13 -6.27
C ARG A 3 -78.19 -5.11 -6.69
N PHE A 4 -77.09 -5.02 -5.94
CA PHE A 4 -75.74 -4.82 -6.49
C PHE A 4 -74.63 -5.30 -5.50
N SER A 5 -74.96 -6.30 -4.67
CA SER A 5 -74.15 -6.77 -3.53
C SER A 5 -73.65 -8.22 -3.70
N CYS A 6 -73.42 -8.70 -4.93
CA CYS A 6 -73.05 -10.10 -5.15
C CYS A 6 -71.82 -10.35 -6.04
N TYR A 7 -71.11 -9.31 -6.51
CA TYR A 7 -69.93 -9.51 -7.37
C TYR A 7 -68.61 -8.92 -6.86
N PHE A 8 -68.60 -8.28 -5.68
CA PHE A 8 -67.36 -7.74 -5.08
C PHE A 8 -66.85 -8.54 -3.87
N PHE A 9 -67.64 -9.51 -3.38
CA PHE A 9 -67.30 -10.31 -2.19
C PHE A 9 -66.52 -11.61 -2.48
N LEU A 10 -66.20 -11.90 -3.74
CA LEU A 10 -65.53 -13.15 -4.13
C LEU A 10 -64.00 -13.00 -4.38
N LEU A 11 -63.43 -11.80 -4.21
CA LEU A 11 -62.00 -11.53 -4.47
C LEU A 11 -61.19 -11.15 -3.21
N LEU A 12 -61.81 -11.15 -2.03
CA LEU A 12 -61.18 -10.77 -0.75
C LEU A 12 -61.04 -11.95 0.23
N PHE A 13 -61.15 -13.19 -0.24
CA PHE A 13 -61.17 -14.41 0.59
C PHE A 13 -60.07 -15.45 0.25
N ILE A 14 -58.89 -15.02 -0.23
CA ILE A 14 -57.74 -15.91 -0.48
C ILE A 14 -56.42 -15.45 0.19
N PHE A 15 -56.42 -14.56 1.19
CA PHE A 15 -55.20 -14.33 1.99
C PHE A 15 -55.47 -14.03 3.46
N THR A 16 -56.03 -15.01 4.17
CA THR A 16 -55.81 -15.18 5.62
C THR A 16 -55.97 -16.65 5.98
N ILE A 17 -54.90 -17.32 6.42
CA ILE A 17 -54.82 -18.31 7.51
C ILE A 17 -53.32 -18.63 7.74
N ASN A 18 -52.81 -18.13 8.88
CA ASN A 18 -51.84 -18.70 9.85
C ASN A 18 -50.44 -19.20 9.42
N PRO A 19 -49.39 -19.03 10.28
CA PRO A 19 -49.39 -19.70 11.58
C PRO A 19 -48.98 -18.87 12.81
N CYS A 20 -49.33 -19.47 13.94
CA CYS A 20 -49.12 -19.09 15.33
C CYS A 20 -47.95 -19.91 15.91
N LEU A 21 -47.14 -19.26 16.74
CA LEU A 21 -46.33 -19.76 17.88
C LEU A 21 -45.52 -21.06 17.76
N ALA A 22 -44.19 -20.95 17.92
CA ALA A 22 -43.44 -21.66 18.96
C ALA A 22 -42.09 -20.97 19.21
N VAL A 23 -41.80 -20.84 20.50
CA VAL A 23 -40.60 -20.32 21.15
C VAL A 23 -39.51 -21.39 21.10
N ASP A 24 -38.25 -21.00 20.87
CA ASP A 24 -37.11 -21.61 21.57
C ASP A 24 -35.91 -20.65 21.69
N GLN A 25 -35.57 -20.39 22.96
CA GLN A 25 -34.28 -20.08 23.57
C GLN A 25 -33.12 -19.55 22.73
N ILE A 26 -32.68 -18.32 23.03
CA ILE A 26 -31.25 -18.01 23.15
C ILE A 26 -31.05 -17.28 24.48
N ASP A 27 -30.23 -17.90 25.32
CA ASP A 27 -29.97 -17.57 26.71
C ASP A 27 -29.38 -16.18 26.94
N GLU A 28 -29.77 -15.63 28.09
CA GLU A 28 -29.09 -14.59 28.84
C GLU A 28 -27.58 -14.86 28.94
N PHE A 29 -26.76 -13.86 28.63
CA PHE A 29 -25.45 -13.71 29.26
C PHE A 29 -25.39 -12.34 29.94
N SER A 30 -25.87 -12.33 31.16
CA SER A 30 -25.44 -11.43 32.22
C SER A 30 -24.01 -11.81 32.64
N ILE A 31 -23.08 -10.85 32.63
CA ILE A 31 -21.80 -11.00 33.31
C ILE A 31 -21.57 -9.73 34.14
N ILE A 32 -21.98 -9.80 35.39
CA ILE A 32 -21.27 -9.19 36.50
C ILE A 32 -21.02 -10.34 37.48
N ASP A 33 -19.81 -10.91 37.46
CA ASP A 33 -19.08 -11.06 38.71
C ASP A 33 -17.58 -11.29 38.46
N LEU A 34 -16.85 -10.67 39.35
CA LEU A 34 -15.42 -10.48 39.45
C LEU A 34 -14.81 -11.70 40.17
N ASP A 35 -13.74 -12.31 39.63
CA ASP A 35 -12.65 -12.81 40.48
C ASP A 35 -11.37 -13.13 39.70
N LEU A 36 -10.40 -12.23 39.85
CA LEU A 36 -8.99 -12.49 40.17
C LEU A 36 -8.25 -13.62 39.43
N LEU A 37 -7.56 -13.26 38.33
CA LEU A 37 -6.25 -13.83 37.96
C LEU A 37 -5.31 -12.72 37.49
N SER A 38 -4.35 -12.42 38.36
CA SER A 38 -3.14 -11.63 38.15
C SER A 38 -2.48 -11.93 36.80
N SER A 39 -2.68 -11.02 35.84
CA SER A 39 -1.87 -10.94 34.62
C SER A 39 -1.29 -9.53 34.60
N HIS A 40 -0.01 -9.40 34.94
CA HIS A 40 0.73 -8.17 34.70
C HIS A 40 0.73 -7.90 33.20
N GLY A 41 -0.13 -6.99 32.76
CA GLY A 41 0.04 -6.36 31.46
C GLY A 41 1.28 -5.49 31.55
N ASP A 42 2.33 -5.87 30.80
CA ASP A 42 3.54 -5.07 30.57
C ASP A 42 3.22 -3.85 29.71
N TYR A 43 2.36 -2.98 30.23
CA TYR A 43 2.10 -1.65 29.71
C TYR A 43 2.89 -0.68 30.57
N SER A 44 4.00 -0.16 30.02
CA SER A 44 4.68 0.98 30.62
C SER A 44 3.73 2.20 30.51
N PRO A 45 3.32 2.80 31.64
CA PRO A 45 2.42 3.95 31.62
C PRO A 45 3.09 5.17 30.92
N PRO A 46 2.30 6.10 30.38
CA PRO A 46 2.83 7.35 29.82
C PRO A 46 3.69 8.08 30.86
N SER A 47 4.78 8.68 30.39
CA SER A 47 5.76 9.34 31.24
C SER A 47 5.07 10.46 32.05
N PRO A 48 5.25 10.52 33.38
CA PRO A 48 4.71 11.63 34.16
C PRO A 48 5.36 12.95 33.69
N PRO A 49 4.63 14.08 33.77
CA PRO A 49 5.18 15.40 33.45
C PRO A 49 6.42 15.67 34.31
N PRO A 50 7.42 16.41 33.78
CA PRO A 50 8.64 16.70 34.51
C PRO A 50 8.30 17.37 35.86
N PRO A 51 8.91 16.93 36.97
CA PRO A 51 8.69 17.56 38.27
C PRO A 51 9.10 19.04 38.21
N SER A 52 8.37 19.90 38.94
CA SER A 52 8.68 21.32 39.05
C SER A 52 10.10 21.50 39.58
N LEU A 53 10.89 22.37 38.93
CA LEU A 53 12.27 22.68 39.30
C LEU A 53 12.36 23.05 40.79
N PRO A 54 13.21 22.37 41.59
CA PRO A 54 13.49 22.79 42.95
C PRO A 54 14.09 24.21 42.97
N PRO A 55 13.93 24.98 44.06
CA PRO A 55 14.49 26.32 44.16
C PRO A 55 16.01 26.26 43.98
N LEU A 56 16.53 27.03 43.01
CA LEU A 56 17.96 27.12 42.71
C LEU A 56 18.74 27.59 43.95
N PRO A 57 19.91 27.01 44.25
CA PRO A 57 20.77 27.49 45.32
C PRO A 57 21.28 28.92 45.02
N PRO A 58 21.66 29.70 46.05
CA PRO A 58 22.22 31.03 45.85
C PRO A 58 23.48 30.97 44.96
N SER A 59 23.64 31.95 44.08
CA SER A 59 24.76 32.01 43.15
C SER A 59 26.08 32.26 43.88
N LEU A 60 27.12 31.48 43.56
CA LEU A 60 28.48 31.70 44.07
C LEU A 60 29.10 32.97 43.48
N SER A 61 29.98 33.61 44.24
CA SER A 61 30.81 34.74 43.84
C SER A 61 32.18 34.29 43.27
N CYS A 62 32.76 35.09 42.37
CA CYS A 62 34.06 34.75 41.77
C CYS A 62 35.21 34.79 42.79
N GLU A 63 35.31 35.86 43.59
CA GLU A 63 36.45 36.06 44.50
C GLU A 63 36.29 35.31 45.82
N GLU A 64 35.12 35.37 46.48
CA GLU A 64 34.95 34.82 47.83
C GLU A 64 34.72 33.30 47.81
N ASP A 65 33.93 32.80 46.86
CA ASP A 65 33.54 31.39 46.83
C ASP A 65 34.38 30.53 45.88
N LEU A 66 34.87 31.11 44.77
CA LEU A 66 35.60 30.40 43.71
C LEU A 66 37.11 30.73 43.70
N ASN A 67 37.64 31.53 44.62
CA ASN A 67 39.00 32.12 44.60
C ASN A 67 39.51 32.50 43.19
N GLY A 68 38.61 32.96 42.33
CA GLY A 68 38.91 33.39 40.97
C GLY A 68 39.38 34.85 40.96
N ILE A 69 39.85 35.29 39.80
CA ILE A 69 40.25 36.68 39.55
C ILE A 69 39.11 37.37 38.81
N GLY A 70 38.61 38.48 39.37
CA GLY A 70 37.59 39.32 38.74
C GLY A 70 36.18 39.08 39.26
N SER A 71 35.16 39.36 38.42
CA SER A 71 33.75 39.26 38.80
C SER A 71 32.94 38.56 37.71
N LEU A 72 31.97 37.75 38.11
CA LEU A 72 31.04 37.05 37.21
C LEU A 72 30.22 38.00 36.32
N ASP A 73 30.10 39.29 36.69
CA ASP A 73 29.45 40.31 35.85
C ASP A 73 30.36 40.90 34.76
N THR A 74 31.68 40.67 34.84
CA THR A 74 32.67 41.17 33.86
C THR A 74 33.45 40.02 33.24
N VAL A 75 34.51 39.57 33.91
CA VAL A 75 35.30 38.40 33.57
C VAL A 75 35.70 37.74 34.89
N CYS A 76 35.44 36.44 35.02
CA CYS A 76 35.88 35.62 36.13
C CYS A 76 36.83 34.53 35.61
N GLU A 77 38.10 34.59 36.01
CA GLU A 77 39.12 33.62 35.65
C GLU A 77 39.45 32.71 36.83
N LEU A 78 39.25 31.40 36.63
CA LEU A 78 39.59 30.38 37.61
C LEU A 78 41.00 29.85 37.39
N ASN A 79 41.86 29.96 38.41
CA ASN A 79 43.26 29.48 38.37
C ASN A 79 43.53 28.27 39.27
N SER A 80 42.60 27.90 40.15
CA SER A 80 42.73 26.78 41.08
C SER A 80 41.58 25.79 40.95
N SER A 81 41.87 24.51 41.19
CA SER A 81 40.86 23.44 41.17
C SER A 81 40.00 23.45 42.43
N PHE A 82 38.70 23.13 42.28
CA PHE A 82 37.72 23.10 43.35
C PHE A 82 36.97 21.77 43.40
N SER A 83 36.67 21.32 44.62
CA SER A 83 35.77 20.20 44.89
C SER A 83 34.60 20.70 45.72
N PHE A 84 33.37 20.46 45.25
CA PHE A 84 32.14 20.88 45.90
C PHE A 84 31.45 19.68 46.57
N ASP A 85 30.84 19.94 47.73
CA ASP A 85 30.09 18.94 48.52
C ASP A 85 28.57 19.06 48.35
N SER A 86 28.08 20.02 47.55
CA SER A 86 26.66 20.26 47.29
C SER A 86 26.42 20.80 45.89
N ASP A 87 25.16 20.91 45.48
CA ASP A 87 24.77 21.54 44.21
C ASP A 87 25.29 22.99 44.11
N VAL A 88 25.81 23.33 42.94
CA VAL A 88 26.45 24.61 42.65
C VAL A 88 25.68 25.37 41.58
N TYR A 89 25.38 26.63 41.86
CA TYR A 89 24.85 27.58 40.90
C TYR A 89 25.81 28.76 40.75
N ILE A 90 26.24 29.04 39.51
CA ILE A 90 27.12 30.14 39.14
C ILE A 90 26.36 30.99 38.13
N ALA A 91 26.05 32.24 38.47
CA ALA A 91 25.32 33.14 37.60
C ALA A 91 26.02 34.49 37.48
N GLY A 92 26.07 35.04 36.27
CA GLY A 92 26.69 36.33 36.00
C GLY A 92 26.35 36.88 34.62
N ASN A 93 26.48 38.20 34.44
CA ASN A 93 26.30 38.84 33.15
C ASN A 93 27.58 38.88 32.27
N GLY A 94 28.73 38.49 32.82
CA GLY A 94 30.05 38.52 32.18
C GLY A 94 30.50 37.17 31.66
N SER A 95 31.81 37.00 31.47
CA SER A 95 32.43 35.77 30.95
C SER A 95 33.07 34.93 32.07
N PHE A 96 33.03 33.61 31.93
CA PHE A 96 33.57 32.65 32.90
C PHE A 96 34.59 31.75 32.21
N HIS A 97 35.86 31.94 32.57
CA HIS A 97 36.98 31.23 31.97
C HIS A 97 37.66 30.31 32.98
N VAL A 98 37.67 29.02 32.69
CA VAL A 98 38.43 28.01 33.45
C VAL A 98 39.79 27.86 32.78
N LEU A 99 40.85 28.30 33.45
CA LEU A 99 42.21 28.27 32.89
C LEU A 99 42.73 26.82 32.68
N PRO A 100 43.78 26.62 31.88
CA PRO A 100 44.33 25.30 31.61
C PRO A 100 44.71 24.51 32.88
N ASN A 101 44.45 23.20 32.89
CA ASN A 101 44.69 22.27 34.00
C ASN A 101 43.87 22.52 35.29
N VAL A 102 42.84 23.36 35.25
CA VAL A 102 41.91 23.56 36.38
C VAL A 102 40.79 22.52 36.36
N ILE A 103 40.45 21.98 37.53
CA ILE A 103 39.43 20.95 37.69
C ILE A 103 38.31 21.45 38.60
N LEU A 104 37.07 21.37 38.12
CA LEU A 104 35.85 21.54 38.92
C LEU A 104 35.24 20.17 39.17
N SER A 105 35.14 19.74 40.42
CA SER A 105 34.67 18.41 40.79
C SER A 105 33.50 18.49 41.78
N CYS A 106 32.44 17.73 41.53
CA CYS A 106 31.42 17.40 42.52
C CYS A 106 31.24 15.88 42.52
N PRO A 107 31.91 15.15 43.42
CA PRO A 107 31.97 13.69 43.38
C PRO A 107 30.69 12.99 43.85
N MET A 108 29.69 13.74 44.32
CA MET A 108 28.41 13.16 44.75
C MET A 108 27.54 12.76 43.55
N LYS A 109 26.94 11.57 43.64
CA LYS A 109 25.99 11.06 42.64
C LYS A 109 24.80 12.01 42.49
N GLY A 110 24.54 12.44 41.25
CA GLY A 110 23.46 13.37 40.93
C GLY A 110 23.72 14.83 41.30
N CYS A 111 24.92 15.18 41.80
CA CYS A 111 25.29 16.57 42.04
C CYS A 111 25.22 17.41 40.77
N SER A 112 24.77 18.65 40.88
CA SER A 112 24.58 19.55 39.75
C SER A 112 25.51 20.76 39.81
N ILE A 113 26.16 21.06 38.69
CA ILE A 113 26.87 22.31 38.44
C ILE A 113 26.11 23.05 37.34
N SER A 114 25.53 24.19 37.70
CA SER A 114 24.72 25.02 36.80
C SER A 114 25.39 26.38 36.60
N ILE A 115 25.82 26.65 35.37
CA ILE A 115 26.53 27.87 34.97
C ILE A 115 25.61 28.67 34.04
N ASN A 116 25.29 29.90 34.43
CA ASN A 116 24.44 30.80 33.67
C ASN A 116 25.16 32.13 33.41
N VAL A 117 25.81 32.22 32.25
CA VAL A 117 26.52 33.39 31.70
C VAL A 117 25.94 33.79 30.35
N SER A 118 24.60 33.88 30.28
CA SER A 118 23.83 34.09 29.04
C SER A 118 24.31 35.24 28.13
N ARG A 119 24.95 36.29 28.67
CA ARG A 119 25.45 37.45 27.91
C ARG A 119 26.94 37.39 27.54
N GLY A 120 27.70 36.48 28.16
CA GLY A 120 29.16 36.37 28.01
C GLY A 120 29.61 35.03 27.43
N GLU A 121 30.91 34.75 27.56
CA GLU A 121 31.55 33.55 27.05
C GLU A 121 31.88 32.57 28.18
N PHE A 122 31.62 31.28 27.95
CA PHE A 122 32.12 30.19 28.80
C PHE A 122 33.28 29.49 28.12
N SER A 123 34.47 29.46 28.73
CA SER A 123 35.61 28.74 28.16
C SER A 123 36.21 27.71 29.11
N LEU A 124 36.38 26.49 28.63
CA LEU A 124 37.16 25.44 29.29
C LEU A 124 38.54 25.34 28.62
N GLY A 125 39.59 25.71 29.36
CA GLY A 125 40.97 25.73 28.89
C GLY A 125 41.54 24.34 28.58
N GLN A 126 42.74 24.31 28.01
CA GLN A 126 43.41 23.06 27.66
C GLN A 126 43.63 22.17 28.90
N ASN A 127 43.29 20.88 28.82
CA ASN A 127 43.34 19.92 29.92
C ASN A 127 42.54 20.32 31.18
N ALA A 128 41.64 21.30 31.09
CA ALA A 128 40.73 21.62 32.18
C ALA A 128 39.58 20.59 32.23
N GLY A 129 39.08 20.31 33.43
CA GLY A 129 38.16 19.22 33.69
C GLY A 129 36.93 19.64 34.49
N VAL A 130 35.75 19.12 34.14
CA VAL A 130 34.53 19.24 34.94
C VAL A 130 34.00 17.84 35.25
N PHE A 131 33.93 17.47 36.52
CA PHE A 131 33.45 16.17 36.99
C PHE A 131 32.22 16.39 37.86
N THR A 132 31.03 15.94 37.43
CA THR A 132 29.78 16.18 38.16
C THR A 132 28.70 15.19 37.73
N GLY A 133 27.58 15.07 38.45
CA GLY A 133 26.44 14.26 38.00
C GLY A 133 25.59 14.94 36.92
N THR A 134 25.44 16.26 37.01
CA THR A 134 24.72 17.11 36.07
C THR A 134 25.51 18.37 35.76
N LEU A 135 25.66 18.68 34.48
CA LEU A 135 26.19 19.95 34.00
C LEU A 135 25.11 20.69 33.19
N PHE A 136 24.81 21.92 33.59
CA PHE A 136 23.99 22.84 32.81
C PHE A 136 24.81 24.10 32.51
N VAL A 137 24.96 24.46 31.23
CA VAL A 137 25.66 25.68 30.82
C VAL A 137 24.73 26.49 29.91
N SER A 138 24.49 27.74 30.28
CA SER A 138 23.83 28.74 29.43
C SER A 138 24.80 29.89 29.17
N ALA A 139 25.12 30.17 27.91
CA ALA A 139 26.10 31.18 27.53
C ALA A 139 25.79 31.82 26.16
N ARG A 140 26.40 32.97 25.85
CA ARG A 140 26.33 33.51 24.47
C ARG A 140 27.24 32.73 23.53
N ASN A 141 28.48 32.49 23.96
CA ASN A 141 29.46 31.65 23.29
C ASN A 141 30.04 30.63 24.28
N ALA A 142 30.37 29.42 23.80
CA ALA A 142 31.02 28.41 24.62
C ALA A 142 32.18 27.74 23.86
N SER A 143 33.35 27.65 24.49
CA SER A 143 34.54 27.03 23.90
C SER A 143 35.09 25.92 24.80
N PHE A 144 35.18 24.71 24.29
CA PHE A 144 35.81 23.56 24.94
C PHE A 144 37.13 23.27 24.23
N SER A 145 38.24 23.74 24.81
CA SER A 145 39.56 23.60 24.19
C SER A 145 39.96 22.13 24.00
N LYS A 146 40.88 21.88 23.07
CA LYS A 146 41.42 20.52 22.84
C LYS A 146 41.97 19.91 24.13
N GLY A 147 41.59 18.67 24.43
CA GLY A 147 42.00 17.97 25.65
C GLY A 147 41.25 18.37 26.93
N SER A 148 40.31 19.33 26.86
CA SER A 148 39.37 19.57 27.95
C SER A 148 38.37 18.43 28.08
N VAL A 149 37.90 18.15 29.30
CA VAL A 149 37.01 17.00 29.57
C VAL A 149 35.86 17.41 30.48
N VAL A 150 34.63 17.20 30.03
CA VAL A 150 33.45 17.17 30.89
C VAL A 150 33.07 15.72 31.10
N ASN A 151 33.16 15.23 32.32
CA ASN A 151 32.89 13.84 32.66
C ASN A 151 31.79 13.73 33.71
N VAL A 152 30.62 13.26 33.27
CA VAL A 152 29.48 12.92 34.11
C VAL A 152 29.23 11.40 34.14
N SER A 153 30.23 10.59 33.81
CA SER A 153 30.10 9.15 33.68
C SER A 153 30.00 8.45 35.04
N GLY A 154 29.03 7.54 35.20
CA GLY A 154 28.82 6.80 36.47
C GLY A 154 28.41 7.67 37.67
N LEU A 155 28.09 8.95 37.45
CA LEU A 155 27.70 9.92 38.49
C LEU A 155 26.20 10.26 38.44
N ALA A 156 25.37 9.41 37.83
CA ALA A 156 23.92 9.60 37.78
C ALA A 156 23.29 9.75 39.18
N GLY A 157 22.27 10.61 39.26
CA GLY A 157 21.30 10.56 40.35
C GLY A 157 20.28 9.43 40.14
N GLN A 158 19.21 9.40 40.93
CA GLN A 158 18.16 8.41 40.75
C GLN A 158 17.45 8.58 39.39
N PRO A 159 17.21 7.50 38.64
CA PRO A 159 16.36 7.54 37.46
C PRO A 159 14.91 7.88 37.86
N PRO A 160 14.04 8.28 36.92
CA PRO A 160 12.65 8.61 37.24
C PRO A 160 11.94 7.44 37.96
N ALA A 161 11.20 7.75 39.03
CA ALA A 161 10.68 6.78 40.01
C ALA A 161 9.67 5.73 39.48
N GLN A 162 9.29 5.79 38.20
CA GLN A 162 8.33 4.89 37.55
C GLN A 162 8.96 4.09 36.38
N THR A 163 10.29 4.01 36.30
CA THR A 163 10.99 3.34 35.19
C THR A 163 11.38 1.90 35.55
N SER A 164 11.19 0.97 34.63
CA SER A 164 11.73 -0.40 34.65
C SER A 164 13.20 -0.46 34.19
N GLY A 165 13.87 0.70 34.13
CA GLY A 165 15.23 0.85 33.62
C GLY A 165 16.32 0.29 34.53
N THR A 166 16.03 0.10 35.81
CA THR A 166 16.93 -0.62 36.74
C THR A 166 16.42 -2.05 36.87
N PRO A 167 17.18 -3.07 36.46
CA PRO A 167 16.74 -4.45 36.56
C PRO A 167 16.57 -4.89 38.02
N SER A 168 15.53 -5.66 38.30
CA SER A 168 15.25 -6.20 39.63
C SER A 168 15.82 -7.62 39.78
N GLY A 169 16.25 -7.98 40.99
CA GLY A 169 16.79 -9.32 41.30
C GLY A 169 18.32 -9.41 41.29
N ILE A 170 18.82 -10.65 41.33
CA ILE A 170 20.25 -10.99 41.50
C ILE A 170 20.90 -11.58 40.24
N GLN A 171 20.38 -11.23 39.06
CA GLN A 171 20.82 -11.78 37.78
C GLN A 171 22.02 -11.04 37.18
N GLY A 172 22.43 -9.90 37.76
CA GLY A 172 23.51 -9.07 37.23
C GLY A 172 23.19 -8.46 35.85
N ALA A 173 21.92 -8.19 35.56
CA ALA A 173 21.49 -7.62 34.27
C ALA A 173 21.91 -6.14 34.12
N GLY A 174 22.07 -5.65 32.90
CA GLY A 174 22.46 -4.26 32.63
C GLY A 174 21.31 -3.26 32.81
N GLY A 175 21.61 -2.00 33.13
CA GLY A 175 20.61 -0.92 33.16
C GLY A 175 20.16 -0.49 31.75
N GLY A 176 18.98 0.12 31.59
CA GLY A 176 18.47 0.70 30.34
C GLY A 176 18.14 2.20 30.45
N HIS A 177 18.20 2.96 29.35
CA HIS A 177 17.81 4.39 29.29
C HIS A 177 17.46 4.85 27.86
N GLY A 178 18.41 4.76 26.92
CA GLY A 178 18.16 4.94 25.48
C GLY A 178 17.93 3.62 24.77
N GLY A 179 18.83 2.67 24.99
CA GLY A 179 18.65 1.25 24.68
C GLY A 179 18.34 0.42 25.92
N ARG A 180 17.82 -0.80 25.71
CA ARG A 180 17.67 -1.80 26.77
C ARG A 180 19.03 -2.32 27.24
N GLY A 181 19.13 -2.65 28.52
CA GLY A 181 20.29 -3.35 29.07
C GLY A 181 20.28 -4.84 28.69
N ALA A 182 21.45 -5.45 28.55
CA ALA A 182 21.55 -6.88 28.28
C ALA A 182 21.18 -7.73 29.51
N SER A 183 20.81 -8.98 29.26
CA SER A 183 20.71 -10.03 30.28
C SER A 183 21.41 -11.29 29.79
N CYS A 184 22.20 -11.91 30.65
CA CYS A 184 22.95 -13.15 30.34
C CYS A 184 22.37 -14.38 31.03
N VAL A 185 21.39 -14.23 31.91
CA VAL A 185 20.73 -15.35 32.59
C VAL A 185 19.50 -15.72 31.77
N SER A 186 19.64 -16.68 30.87
CA SER A 186 18.56 -17.22 30.05
C SER A 186 17.79 -18.29 30.83
N ASP A 187 16.48 -18.15 30.93
CA ASP A 187 15.59 -19.26 31.27
C ASP A 187 15.41 -20.11 29.99
N ASN A 188 15.67 -21.42 30.04
CA ASN A 188 15.64 -22.29 28.85
C ASN A 188 14.23 -22.39 28.20
N MET A 189 13.21 -21.82 28.85
CA MET A 189 11.85 -21.73 28.34
C MET A 189 11.55 -20.46 27.52
N LYS A 190 12.43 -19.44 27.51
CA LYS A 190 12.20 -18.15 26.82
C LYS A 190 13.19 -17.95 25.66
N LEU A 191 12.73 -17.32 24.57
CA LEU A 191 13.60 -16.94 23.47
C LEU A 191 14.61 -15.86 23.92
N PRO A 192 15.85 -15.83 23.39
CA PRO A 192 16.83 -14.80 23.73
C PRO A 192 16.36 -13.35 23.48
N ASP A 193 15.44 -13.16 22.54
CA ASP A 193 14.88 -11.85 22.17
C ASP A 193 13.90 -11.30 23.22
N ASP A 194 13.35 -12.16 24.10
CA ASP A 194 12.37 -11.79 25.13
C ASP A 194 13.01 -11.60 26.52
N VAL A 195 14.34 -11.65 26.61
CA VAL A 195 15.08 -11.53 27.86
C VAL A 195 16.01 -10.32 27.80
N TRP A 196 15.62 -9.24 28.48
CA TRP A 196 16.43 -8.03 28.64
C TRP A 196 16.66 -7.69 30.11
N GLY A 197 17.57 -6.78 30.37
CA GLY A 197 17.83 -6.20 31.69
C GLY A 197 16.88 -5.04 31.98
N GLY A 198 17.42 -3.84 32.11
CA GLY A 198 16.64 -2.63 32.27
C GLY A 198 16.00 -2.16 30.96
N ASP A 199 14.77 -1.64 31.05
CA ASP A 199 14.05 -1.10 29.89
C ASP A 199 14.50 0.32 29.49
N ALA A 200 14.21 0.72 28.24
CA ALA A 200 14.44 2.09 27.78
C ALA A 200 13.32 3.03 28.27
N TYR A 201 13.63 4.30 28.51
CA TYR A 201 12.65 5.30 28.93
C TYR A 201 12.96 6.69 28.36
N SER A 202 12.11 7.67 28.66
CA SER A 202 12.27 9.07 28.23
C SER A 202 12.18 9.30 26.71
N TRP A 203 11.49 8.42 25.98
CA TRP A 203 11.28 8.55 24.53
C TRP A 203 10.58 9.86 24.13
N SER A 204 9.60 10.31 24.93
CA SER A 204 8.86 11.56 24.72
C SER A 204 9.71 12.82 24.74
N SER A 205 10.95 12.74 25.24
CA SER A 205 11.93 13.84 25.26
C SER A 205 13.13 13.59 24.34
N LEU A 206 12.97 12.77 23.29
CA LEU A 206 14.04 12.49 22.32
C LEU A 206 14.66 13.76 21.73
N ASP A 207 13.86 14.79 21.48
CA ASP A 207 14.31 16.09 20.96
C ASP A 207 15.16 16.87 21.99
N LYS A 208 14.86 16.71 23.28
CA LYS A 208 15.52 17.41 24.41
C LYS A 208 15.74 16.46 25.58
N PRO A 209 16.67 15.49 25.46
CA PRO A 209 16.87 14.45 26.45
C PRO A 209 17.38 15.05 27.75
N TRP A 210 16.68 14.78 28.85
CA TRP A 210 17.02 15.31 30.17
C TRP A 210 16.77 14.28 31.27
N SER A 211 17.34 13.09 31.13
CA SER A 211 17.17 11.97 32.07
C SER A 211 18.50 11.34 32.46
N TYR A 212 18.62 10.86 33.70
CA TYR A 212 19.82 10.18 34.19
C TYR A 212 19.79 8.77 33.63
N GLY A 213 20.96 8.17 33.40
CA GLY A 213 21.06 6.73 33.20
C GLY A 213 20.66 5.98 34.48
N SER A 214 20.19 4.76 34.31
CA SER A 214 19.89 3.84 35.40
C SER A 214 21.10 3.01 35.82
N LYS A 215 21.03 2.48 37.03
CA LYS A 215 22.02 1.56 37.58
C LYS A 215 21.82 0.15 37.01
N GLY A 216 22.91 -0.62 36.86
CA GLY A 216 22.87 -2.06 36.57
C GLY A 216 22.48 -2.90 37.79
N GLY A 217 22.07 -4.14 37.57
CA GLY A 217 21.71 -5.10 38.62
C GLY A 217 22.93 -5.72 39.29
N THR A 218 22.78 -6.18 40.53
CA THR A 218 23.81 -6.94 41.27
C THR A 218 23.65 -8.45 41.08
N THR A 219 24.68 -9.25 41.33
CA THR A 219 24.57 -10.72 41.45
C THR A 219 24.50 -11.21 42.91
N SER A 220 24.57 -10.32 43.90
CA SER A 220 24.54 -10.64 45.33
C SER A 220 23.42 -9.88 46.06
N LYS A 221 22.86 -10.48 47.11
CA LYS A 221 21.90 -9.80 48.02
C LYS A 221 22.59 -8.95 49.09
N GLU A 222 23.88 -9.21 49.33
CA GLU A 222 24.64 -8.64 50.45
C GLU A 222 25.41 -7.39 50.04
N GLU A 223 25.93 -7.38 48.81
CA GLU A 223 26.70 -6.27 48.23
C GLU A 223 26.13 -5.89 46.86
N ASP A 224 26.11 -4.59 46.58
CA ASP A 224 25.65 -4.04 45.32
C ASP A 224 26.83 -3.79 44.38
N TYR A 225 27.02 -4.70 43.42
CA TYR A 225 28.06 -4.62 42.39
C TYR A 225 27.59 -3.94 41.11
N GLY A 226 26.35 -3.46 41.04
CA GLY A 226 25.82 -2.82 39.84
C GLY A 226 26.60 -1.56 39.46
N GLY A 227 26.91 -1.42 38.18
CA GLY A 227 27.48 -0.19 37.63
C GLY A 227 26.49 0.96 37.70
N GLU A 228 26.96 2.15 38.10
CA GLU A 228 26.12 3.35 38.24
C GLU A 228 25.74 3.94 36.88
N GLY A 229 24.60 4.64 36.78
CA GLY A 229 24.17 5.25 35.53
C GLY A 229 25.00 6.47 35.10
N GLY A 230 24.88 6.87 33.82
CA GLY A 230 25.47 8.08 33.28
C GLY A 230 24.71 9.36 33.65
N GLY A 231 25.44 10.46 33.86
CA GLY A 231 24.91 11.78 34.22
C GLY A 231 24.20 12.53 33.08
N ARG A 232 23.96 13.83 33.25
CA ARG A 232 23.27 14.68 32.25
C ARG A 232 24.12 15.90 31.89
N ILE A 233 24.24 16.21 30.60
CA ILE A 233 24.90 17.40 30.10
C ILE A 233 23.90 18.20 29.25
N ARG A 234 23.72 19.48 29.58
CA ARG A 234 22.90 20.40 28.78
C ARG A 234 23.65 21.70 28.52
N LEU A 235 23.87 22.00 27.25
CA LEU A 235 24.56 23.19 26.76
C LEU A 235 23.58 24.01 25.93
N GLU A 236 23.23 25.20 26.40
CA GLU A 236 22.36 26.15 25.70
C GLU A 236 23.16 27.41 25.36
N VAL A 237 23.65 27.47 24.13
CA VAL A 237 24.50 28.54 23.63
C VAL A 237 23.71 29.37 22.61
N GLU A 238 23.75 30.70 22.70
CA GLU A 238 22.98 31.55 21.77
C GLU A 238 23.61 31.63 20.37
N GLU A 239 24.94 31.84 20.28
CA GLU A 239 25.65 32.04 19.02
C GLU A 239 26.50 30.83 18.61
N ALA A 240 27.71 30.66 19.16
CA ALA A 240 28.65 29.64 18.69
C ALA A 240 29.20 28.76 19.81
N ILE A 241 29.25 27.45 19.55
CA ILE A 241 29.91 26.45 20.39
C ILE A 241 31.10 25.82 19.65
N GLU A 242 32.28 25.87 20.27
CA GLU A 242 33.47 25.15 19.81
C GLU A 242 33.68 23.90 20.68
N VAL A 243 33.50 22.70 20.11
CA VAL A 243 33.68 21.43 20.81
C VAL A 243 34.99 20.78 20.35
N GLY A 244 36.11 21.17 20.98
CA GLY A 244 37.43 20.53 20.78
C GLY A 244 37.78 19.48 21.86
N GLY A 245 37.06 19.48 22.99
CA GLY A 245 37.22 18.55 24.11
C GLY A 245 36.29 17.32 24.05
N SER A 246 36.25 16.57 25.15
CA SER A 246 35.39 15.38 25.31
C SER A 246 34.24 15.63 26.28
N LEU A 247 33.02 15.31 25.87
CA LEU A 247 31.81 15.36 26.70
C LEU A 247 31.32 13.93 26.95
N LEU A 248 31.44 13.44 28.18
CA LEU A 248 31.25 12.03 28.54
C LEU A 248 30.11 11.88 29.56
N ALA A 249 29.06 11.15 29.18
CA ALA A 249 27.92 10.78 30.01
C ALA A 249 27.73 9.25 30.01
N ASN A 250 28.82 8.49 30.16
CA ASN A 250 28.80 7.04 30.04
C ASN A 250 28.28 6.36 31.32
N GLY A 251 27.74 5.15 31.18
CA GLY A 251 27.44 4.27 32.30
C GLY A 251 28.72 3.78 32.99
N GLY A 252 28.65 3.53 34.29
CA GLY A 252 29.72 2.92 35.08
C GLY A 252 29.79 1.40 34.87
N ASP A 253 31.00 0.86 34.95
CA ASP A 253 31.24 -0.58 34.81
C ASP A 253 30.86 -1.36 36.08
N GLY A 254 30.13 -2.47 35.94
CA GLY A 254 29.78 -3.40 37.03
C GLY A 254 30.74 -4.60 37.17
N GLY A 255 31.67 -4.78 36.22
CA GLY A 255 32.63 -5.89 36.22
C GLY A 255 31.96 -7.27 36.08
N VAL A 256 32.58 -8.35 36.58
CA VAL A 256 32.05 -9.72 36.42
C VAL A 256 30.97 -10.10 37.44
N LYS A 257 30.72 -9.25 38.45
CA LYS A 257 29.79 -9.51 39.57
C LYS A 257 28.56 -8.60 39.59
N GLY A 258 28.42 -7.70 38.61
CA GLY A 258 27.29 -6.80 38.48
C GLY A 258 27.11 -6.36 37.04
N GLY A 259 25.89 -5.99 36.68
CA GLY A 259 25.57 -5.45 35.37
C GLY A 259 26.10 -4.03 35.20
N GLY A 260 26.39 -3.64 33.97
CA GLY A 260 26.81 -2.28 33.65
C GLY A 260 25.66 -1.27 33.77
N GLY A 261 25.99 -0.04 34.18
CA GLY A 261 25.04 1.07 34.19
C GLY A 261 24.72 1.56 32.77
N SER A 262 23.55 2.15 32.57
CA SER A 262 23.19 2.72 31.25
C SER A 262 23.79 4.11 31.03
N GLY A 263 23.93 4.49 29.76
CA GLY A 263 24.37 5.83 29.36
C GLY A 263 23.37 6.92 29.73
N GLY A 264 23.87 8.15 29.90
CA GLY A 264 23.11 9.32 30.34
C GLY A 264 22.44 10.10 29.20
N SER A 265 22.26 11.41 29.41
CA SER A 265 21.69 12.34 28.41
C SER A 265 22.68 13.45 28.06
N ILE A 266 22.81 13.77 26.78
CA ILE A 266 23.53 14.97 26.30
C ILE A 266 22.61 15.77 25.38
N TYR A 267 22.41 17.05 25.68
CA TYR A 267 21.65 17.98 24.84
C TYR A 267 22.47 19.24 24.54
N ILE A 268 22.63 19.56 23.25
CA ILE A 268 23.33 20.76 22.79
C ILE A 268 22.38 21.60 21.92
N LYS A 269 22.26 22.88 22.24
CA LYS A 269 21.55 23.88 21.44
C LYS A 269 22.49 25.04 21.13
N ALA A 270 22.70 25.35 19.85
CA ALA A 270 23.50 26.50 19.41
C ALA A 270 23.09 26.98 18.01
N TYR A 271 23.48 28.19 17.60
CA TYR A 271 23.31 28.61 16.20
C TYR A 271 24.41 28.00 15.30
N ARG A 272 25.66 27.96 15.77
CA ARG A 272 26.81 27.39 15.05
C ARG A 272 27.63 26.43 15.92
N MET A 273 28.02 25.28 15.36
CA MET A 273 28.92 24.31 16.01
C MET A 273 30.14 24.03 15.13
N THR A 274 31.33 24.07 15.75
CA THR A 274 32.64 23.77 15.13
C THR A 274 33.49 22.94 16.08
N GLY A 275 34.47 22.20 15.55
CA GLY A 275 35.44 21.44 16.35
C GLY A 275 35.57 19.99 15.90
N SER A 276 36.42 19.23 16.61
CA SER A 276 36.71 17.82 16.34
C SER A 276 36.69 17.00 17.64
N GLY A 277 35.81 17.39 18.55
CA GLY A 277 35.62 16.78 19.87
C GLY A 277 34.83 15.48 19.81
N TRP A 278 34.60 14.89 20.98
CA TRP A 278 34.01 13.54 21.09
C TRP A 278 32.88 13.60 22.11
N LEU A 279 31.69 13.16 21.72
CA LEU A 279 30.50 13.07 22.57
C LEU A 279 30.15 11.61 22.82
N SER A 280 30.04 11.22 24.10
CA SER A 280 29.82 9.82 24.46
C SER A 280 28.73 9.69 25.51
N ALA A 281 27.74 8.86 25.25
CA ALA A 281 26.68 8.45 26.17
C ALA A 281 26.52 6.92 26.12
N SER A 282 27.63 6.19 26.14
CA SER A 282 27.67 4.74 26.00
C SER A 282 27.31 4.02 27.30
N GLY A 283 26.81 2.79 27.19
CA GLY A 283 26.57 1.91 28.34
C GLY A 283 27.87 1.39 28.97
N GLY A 284 27.83 1.09 30.27
CA GLY A 284 28.94 0.48 31.01
C GLY A 284 29.05 -1.02 30.79
N ASN A 285 30.24 -1.57 30.94
CA ASN A 285 30.51 -3.00 30.83
C ASN A 285 30.20 -3.72 32.14
N GLY A 286 29.69 -4.95 32.06
CA GLY A 286 29.36 -5.70 33.25
C GLY A 286 29.14 -7.18 32.96
N PHE A 287 28.62 -7.91 33.95
CA PHE A 287 28.19 -9.29 33.77
C PHE A 287 27.23 -9.36 32.59
N ALA A 288 26.23 -8.47 32.58
CA ALA A 288 25.57 -8.01 31.37
C ALA A 288 25.81 -6.51 31.15
N GLY A 289 26.00 -6.10 29.90
CA GLY A 289 26.27 -4.72 29.52
C GLY A 289 25.06 -3.80 29.66
N GLY A 290 25.29 -2.55 30.06
CA GLY A 290 24.26 -1.52 30.13
C GLY A 290 23.87 -0.99 28.73
N GLY A 291 22.63 -0.52 28.59
CA GLY A 291 22.15 0.10 27.35
C GLY A 291 22.75 1.49 27.10
N GLY A 292 22.85 1.89 25.84
CA GLY A 292 23.27 3.23 25.45
C GLY A 292 22.29 4.32 25.89
N GLY A 293 22.80 5.56 25.99
CA GLY A 293 22.05 6.76 26.41
C GLY A 293 21.40 7.51 25.25
N ARG A 294 21.14 8.81 25.45
CA ARG A 294 20.52 9.68 24.44
C ARG A 294 21.36 10.93 24.20
N ILE A 295 21.60 11.25 22.93
CA ILE A 295 22.25 12.49 22.52
C ILE A 295 21.31 13.23 21.57
N SER A 296 21.06 14.51 21.81
CA SER A 296 20.33 15.37 20.88
C SER A 296 21.10 16.66 20.60
N ILE A 297 21.15 17.03 19.33
CA ILE A 297 21.81 18.25 18.87
C ILE A 297 20.79 19.09 18.12
N ASN A 298 20.69 20.35 18.50
CA ASN A 298 19.86 21.36 17.85
C ASN A 298 20.76 22.51 17.43
N VAL A 299 21.42 22.35 16.29
CA VAL A 299 22.37 23.32 15.75
C VAL A 299 22.03 23.66 14.29
N PHE A 300 21.78 24.93 14.02
CA PHE A 300 21.38 25.40 12.68
C PHE A 300 22.52 25.33 11.65
N SER A 301 23.73 25.74 12.03
CA SER A 301 24.90 25.77 11.14
C SER A 301 26.01 24.87 11.66
N ARG A 302 26.23 23.74 10.97
CA ARG A 302 27.10 22.68 11.43
C ARG A 302 28.35 22.55 10.55
N HIS A 303 29.53 22.73 11.16
CA HIS A 303 30.85 22.64 10.49
C HIS A 303 31.87 21.93 11.41
N ASP A 304 31.43 20.84 12.06
CA ASP A 304 32.25 20.04 12.97
C ASP A 304 32.53 18.64 12.41
N ASP A 305 33.65 18.06 12.86
CA ASP A 305 34.05 16.66 12.65
C ASP A 305 33.92 15.88 13.97
N THR A 306 32.87 16.15 14.75
CA THR A 306 32.67 15.54 16.08
C THR A 306 32.25 14.08 15.96
N GLU A 307 32.83 13.20 16.78
CA GLU A 307 32.43 11.80 16.87
C GLU A 307 31.39 11.55 17.97
N PHE A 308 30.40 10.69 17.70
CA PHE A 308 29.30 10.35 18.61
C PHE A 308 29.32 8.86 18.97
N PHE A 309 29.38 8.57 20.27
CA PHE A 309 29.32 7.21 20.81
C PHE A 309 28.05 7.05 21.65
N ILE A 310 27.14 6.19 21.17
CA ILE A 310 25.85 5.90 21.81
C ILE A 310 25.64 4.39 21.98
N HIS A 311 26.68 3.58 21.84
CA HIS A 311 26.57 2.12 21.86
C HIS A 311 26.30 1.57 23.28
N GLY A 312 25.80 0.34 23.37
CA GLY A 312 25.70 -0.36 24.66
C GLY A 312 27.06 -0.79 25.21
N GLY A 313 27.08 -1.30 26.44
CA GLY A 313 28.27 -1.86 27.08
C GLY A 313 28.46 -3.34 26.75
N LYS A 314 29.70 -3.83 26.89
CA LYS A 314 30.02 -5.26 26.68
C LYS A 314 29.56 -6.12 27.85
N SER A 315 29.09 -7.32 27.53
CA SER A 315 28.67 -8.34 28.48
C SER A 315 29.77 -9.38 28.69
N PHE A 316 30.18 -9.62 29.93
CA PHE A 316 31.16 -10.66 30.27
C PHE A 316 30.54 -12.04 30.42
N GLY A 317 29.28 -12.12 30.86
CA GLY A 317 28.55 -13.38 31.04
C GLY A 317 28.05 -13.99 29.73
N CYS A 318 27.85 -13.16 28.71
CA CYS A 318 27.36 -13.54 27.38
C CYS A 318 27.98 -12.64 26.31
N PRO A 319 29.18 -12.97 25.77
CA PRO A 319 29.93 -12.11 24.87
C PRO A 319 29.16 -11.66 23.62
N ASP A 320 28.24 -12.49 23.14
CA ASP A 320 27.46 -12.22 21.93
C ASP A 320 26.28 -11.26 22.16
N ASN A 321 25.90 -10.98 23.42
CA ASN A 321 24.76 -10.11 23.77
C ASN A 321 25.22 -8.88 24.58
N SER A 322 25.79 -7.90 23.89
CA SER A 322 26.09 -6.58 24.49
C SER A 322 24.79 -5.79 24.71
N GLY A 323 24.84 -4.71 25.51
CA GLY A 323 23.69 -3.82 25.68
C GLY A 323 23.22 -3.22 24.36
N ALA A 324 21.95 -2.85 24.26
CA ALA A 324 21.41 -2.23 23.07
C ALA A 324 21.96 -0.81 22.87
N ALA A 325 21.97 -0.36 21.62
CA ALA A 325 22.37 1.00 21.29
C ALA A 325 21.40 2.04 21.85
N GLY A 326 21.94 3.21 22.15
CA GLY A 326 21.22 4.42 22.46
C GLY A 326 20.65 5.10 21.23
N THR A 327 20.30 6.39 21.37
CA THR A 327 19.75 7.19 20.27
C THR A 327 20.52 8.49 20.10
N TYR A 328 20.82 8.85 18.86
CA TYR A 328 21.35 10.16 18.49
C TYR A 328 20.36 10.85 17.56
N TYR A 329 19.86 12.01 17.97
CA TYR A 329 18.88 12.79 17.22
C TYR A 329 19.46 14.15 16.82
N ASP A 330 19.39 14.48 15.53
CA ASP A 330 19.71 15.81 15.02
C ASP A 330 18.41 16.54 14.67
N ALA A 331 18.10 17.60 15.42
CA ALA A 331 16.79 18.25 15.40
C ALA A 331 16.55 19.11 14.16
N VAL A 332 17.60 19.59 13.49
CA VAL A 332 17.48 20.45 12.30
C VAL A 332 17.16 19.64 11.03
N PRO A 333 17.91 18.58 10.67
CA PRO A 333 17.53 17.68 9.59
C PRO A 333 16.48 16.64 10.03
N GLN A 334 16.07 16.64 11.30
CA GLN A 334 15.11 15.67 11.87
C GLN A 334 15.54 14.22 11.58
N SER A 335 16.81 13.93 11.89
CA SER A 335 17.44 12.64 11.61
C SER A 335 17.72 11.86 12.89
N LEU A 336 17.28 10.60 12.92
CA LEU A 336 17.55 9.66 14.00
C LEU A 336 18.62 8.65 13.58
N ILE A 337 19.66 8.49 14.40
CA ILE A 337 20.74 7.53 14.19
C ILE A 337 20.83 6.60 15.40
N VAL A 338 20.84 5.30 15.12
CA VAL A 338 21.05 4.21 16.08
C VAL A 338 22.25 3.40 15.60
N SER A 339 23.32 3.34 16.40
CA SER A 339 24.54 2.61 16.08
C SER A 339 25.09 1.90 17.32
N ASN A 340 25.38 0.61 17.18
CA ASN A 340 25.98 -0.18 18.26
C ASN A 340 27.49 -0.38 18.09
N HIS A 341 28.12 0.36 17.16
CA HIS A 341 29.56 0.35 16.95
C HIS A 341 30.16 -1.07 16.76
N ASN A 342 29.44 -1.89 15.99
CA ASN A 342 29.80 -3.26 15.61
C ASN A 342 29.82 -4.26 16.79
N MET A 343 29.09 -3.95 17.86
CA MET A 343 28.85 -4.89 18.95
C MET A 343 27.55 -5.63 18.72
N SER A 344 27.61 -6.96 18.74
CA SER A 344 26.43 -7.81 18.64
C SER A 344 25.56 -7.66 19.88
N THR A 345 24.25 -7.63 19.67
CA THR A 345 23.25 -7.54 20.73
C THR A 345 22.00 -8.32 20.34
N ASN A 346 21.40 -9.01 21.30
CA ASN A 346 20.07 -9.59 21.15
C ASN A 346 18.99 -8.65 21.71
N THR A 347 19.39 -7.62 22.45
CA THR A 347 18.48 -6.63 23.04
C THR A 347 18.18 -5.48 22.10
N ASP A 348 16.95 -5.01 22.13
CA ASP A 348 16.48 -3.97 21.21
C ASP A 348 16.58 -2.56 21.78
N THR A 349 16.82 -1.60 20.88
CA THR A 349 16.50 -0.19 21.07
C THR A 349 15.03 0.04 20.69
N LEU A 350 14.20 0.41 21.66
CA LEU A 350 12.78 0.65 21.40
C LEU A 350 12.55 1.97 20.66
N LEU A 351 11.91 1.89 19.50
CA LEU A 351 11.38 3.01 18.74
C LEU A 351 9.87 3.09 18.96
N MET A 352 9.44 4.00 19.83
CA MET A 352 8.04 4.10 20.24
C MET A 352 7.25 5.01 19.27
N GLU A 353 6.77 6.15 19.74
CA GLU A 353 5.94 7.07 18.95
C GLU A 353 6.76 7.83 17.90
N PHE A 354 6.34 7.75 16.63
CA PHE A 354 6.85 8.58 15.54
C PHE A 354 6.01 9.87 15.42
N PRO A 355 6.63 11.04 15.21
CA PRO A 355 5.88 12.29 15.11
C PRO A 355 5.04 12.31 13.83
N LYS A 356 3.79 12.76 13.94
CA LYS A 356 2.90 12.91 12.78
C LYS A 356 3.20 14.17 11.98
N GLN A 357 3.57 15.27 12.65
CA GLN A 357 4.02 16.53 12.03
C GLN A 357 4.96 17.31 12.98
N PRO A 358 6.12 17.80 12.53
CA PRO A 358 6.78 17.46 11.27
C PRO A 358 7.27 16.00 11.28
N LEU A 359 7.24 15.35 10.11
CA LEU A 359 7.74 13.97 9.95
C LEU A 359 9.27 13.96 10.01
N TRP A 360 9.85 12.93 10.61
CA TRP A 360 11.30 12.73 10.52
C TRP A 360 11.72 12.57 9.07
N THR A 361 12.85 13.18 8.72
CA THR A 361 13.37 13.10 7.35
C THR A 361 14.18 11.82 7.17
N ASN A 362 15.04 11.46 8.12
CA ASN A 362 15.96 10.33 7.97
C ASN A 362 16.02 9.43 9.20
N VAL A 363 15.96 8.12 9.01
CA VAL A 363 16.18 7.12 10.08
C VAL A 363 17.31 6.18 9.65
N HIS A 364 18.36 6.10 10.46
CA HIS A 364 19.55 5.30 10.18
C HIS A 364 19.80 4.29 11.30
N VAL A 365 19.78 3.01 10.98
CA VAL A 365 20.19 1.93 11.91
C VAL A 365 21.42 1.25 11.32
N ARG A 366 22.51 1.18 12.11
CA ARG A 366 23.79 0.68 11.61
C ARG A 366 24.65 -0.03 12.65
N ASP A 367 25.69 -0.70 12.18
CA ASP A 367 26.78 -1.25 12.99
C ASP A 367 26.29 -2.23 14.08
N HIS A 368 25.55 -3.27 13.68
CA HIS A 368 24.94 -4.30 14.55
C HIS A 368 23.92 -3.75 15.57
N ALA A 369 23.35 -2.57 15.32
CA ALA A 369 22.22 -2.08 16.09
C ALA A 369 20.95 -2.88 15.77
N LYS A 370 20.23 -3.26 16.82
CA LYS A 370 18.92 -3.89 16.75
C LYS A 370 17.88 -2.91 17.30
N ALA A 371 16.91 -2.53 16.47
CA ALA A 371 15.85 -1.60 16.83
C ALA A 371 14.48 -2.26 16.63
N SER A 372 13.55 -2.04 17.56
CA SER A 372 12.21 -2.62 17.48
C SER A 372 11.11 -1.58 17.66
N VAL A 373 10.03 -1.73 16.88
CA VAL A 373 8.81 -0.91 16.95
C VAL A 373 7.69 -1.77 17.55
N PRO A 374 7.39 -1.63 18.87
CA PRO A 374 6.54 -2.59 19.58
C PRO A 374 5.03 -2.29 19.52
N LEU A 375 4.59 -1.15 18.97
CA LEU A 375 3.20 -0.71 19.05
C LEU A 375 2.25 -1.56 18.18
N LEU A 376 1.11 -1.99 18.76
CA LEU A 376 -0.05 -2.50 18.01
C LEU A 376 -0.56 -1.40 17.06
N TRP A 377 -0.69 -1.70 15.77
CA TRP A 377 -1.01 -0.73 14.71
C TRP A 377 0.04 0.39 14.55
N SER A 378 1.31 0.00 14.43
CA SER A 378 2.41 0.95 14.22
C SER A 378 2.43 1.44 12.78
N ARG A 379 1.98 2.68 12.59
CA ARG A 379 2.26 3.45 11.37
C ARG A 379 3.57 4.21 11.54
N VAL A 380 4.59 3.82 10.79
CA VAL A 380 5.88 4.51 10.73
C VAL A 380 5.93 5.32 9.46
N GLN A 381 5.85 6.63 9.58
CA GLN A 381 5.91 7.55 8.45
C GLN A 381 7.17 8.39 8.53
N VAL A 382 8.03 8.28 7.51
CA VAL A 382 9.29 9.02 7.37
C VAL A 382 9.21 9.80 6.07
N GLY A 383 9.46 11.11 6.14
CA GLY A 383 9.36 12.02 4.99
C GLY A 383 10.55 11.96 4.02
N GLY A 384 11.54 11.12 4.29
CA GLY A 384 12.72 10.94 3.44
C GLY A 384 13.21 9.50 3.47
N GLN A 385 14.41 9.24 3.99
CA GLN A 385 15.10 7.96 3.84
C GLN A 385 15.16 7.11 5.12
N ILE A 386 14.88 5.81 4.98
CA ILE A 386 15.21 4.78 5.96
C ILE A 386 16.43 4.00 5.45
N ARG A 387 17.50 3.95 6.25
CA ARG A 387 18.75 3.26 5.89
C ARG A 387 19.14 2.24 6.96
N LEU A 388 19.32 0.99 6.54
CA LEU A 388 19.82 -0.11 7.35
C LEU A 388 21.18 -0.56 6.80
N SER A 389 22.22 -0.65 7.64
CA SER A 389 23.55 -1.05 7.19
C SER A 389 24.37 -1.83 8.23
N CYS A 390 25.32 -2.67 7.79
CA CYS A 390 26.35 -3.31 8.63
C CYS A 390 25.76 -4.15 9.79
N GLY A 391 25.00 -5.21 9.48
CA GLY A 391 24.37 -6.10 10.44
C GLY A 391 23.19 -5.50 11.21
N ALA A 392 22.61 -4.40 10.71
CA ALA A 392 21.47 -3.75 11.37
C ALA A 392 20.20 -4.59 11.28
N VAL A 393 19.41 -4.59 12.36
CA VAL A 393 18.13 -5.30 12.42
C VAL A 393 17.04 -4.33 12.83
N LEU A 394 15.98 -4.24 12.03
CA LEU A 394 14.76 -3.49 12.35
C LEU A 394 13.58 -4.46 12.43
N SER A 395 12.96 -4.56 13.60
CA SER A 395 11.81 -5.45 13.82
C SER A 395 10.52 -4.69 14.10
N PHE A 396 9.42 -5.18 13.52
CA PHE A 396 8.06 -4.71 13.76
C PHE A 396 7.27 -5.80 14.48
N GLY A 397 6.62 -5.42 15.58
CA GLY A 397 5.87 -6.35 16.42
C GLY A 397 6.75 -7.26 17.28
N LEU A 398 6.16 -7.77 18.37
CA LEU A 398 6.80 -8.72 19.27
C LEU A 398 6.50 -10.15 18.82
N ALA A 399 7.50 -11.04 18.82
CA ALA A 399 7.37 -12.41 18.30
C ALA A 399 6.22 -13.22 18.93
N HIS A 400 5.87 -12.96 20.20
CA HIS A 400 4.80 -13.64 20.93
C HIS A 400 3.46 -12.89 20.96
N PHE A 401 3.45 -11.60 20.61
CA PHE A 401 2.24 -10.76 20.56
C PHE A 401 1.99 -10.32 19.13
N ALA A 402 1.79 -11.31 18.29
CA ALA A 402 1.66 -11.17 16.86
C ALA A 402 0.21 -10.78 16.51
N SER A 403 -0.20 -9.56 16.84
CA SER A 403 -1.52 -9.01 16.44
C SER A 403 -1.38 -7.62 15.82
N SER A 404 -0.16 -7.25 15.42
CA SER A 404 0.16 -5.93 14.90
C SER A 404 0.22 -5.92 13.37
N GLU A 405 -0.75 -5.25 12.76
CA GLU A 405 -0.57 -4.68 11.41
C GLU A 405 0.45 -3.55 11.53
N PHE A 406 1.44 -3.52 10.65
CA PHE A 406 2.31 -2.35 10.52
C PHE A 406 2.19 -1.76 9.13
N GLU A 407 2.32 -0.43 9.09
CA GLU A 407 2.34 0.36 7.87
C GLU A 407 3.61 1.19 7.91
N LEU A 408 4.58 0.85 7.06
CA LEU A 408 5.81 1.62 6.90
C LEU A 408 5.72 2.45 5.63
N MET A 409 5.88 3.76 5.76
CA MET A 409 5.89 4.70 4.64
C MET A 409 7.19 5.51 4.66
N ALA A 410 7.94 5.45 3.56
CA ALA A 410 9.14 6.26 3.35
C ALA A 410 9.27 6.71 1.88
N GLU A 411 10.05 7.75 1.61
CA GLU A 411 10.40 8.07 0.21
C GLU A 411 11.41 7.04 -0.33
N GLU A 412 12.41 6.67 0.48
CA GLU A 412 13.47 5.74 0.11
C GLU A 412 13.77 4.72 1.23
N LEU A 413 13.93 3.45 0.85
CA LEU A 413 14.41 2.37 1.72
C LEU A 413 15.71 1.79 1.16
N LEU A 414 16.81 1.97 1.89
CA LEU A 414 18.13 1.45 1.53
C LEU A 414 18.62 0.43 2.56
N MET A 415 18.95 -0.78 2.12
CA MET A 415 19.45 -1.85 2.97
C MET A 415 20.77 -2.41 2.43
N SER A 416 21.75 -2.61 3.32
CA SER A 416 23.03 -3.27 3.01
C SER A 416 23.48 -4.18 4.16
N ASP A 417 23.59 -5.48 3.95
CA ASP A 417 23.90 -6.46 5.01
C ASP A 417 23.01 -6.25 6.25
N SER A 418 21.69 -6.26 6.05
CA SER A 418 20.73 -5.88 7.10
C SER A 418 19.44 -6.67 7.01
N ILE A 419 18.74 -6.78 8.13
CA ILE A 419 17.51 -7.58 8.24
C ILE A 419 16.35 -6.70 8.68
N LEU A 420 15.28 -6.69 7.90
CA LEU A 420 13.98 -6.15 8.30
C LEU A 420 13.06 -7.33 8.63
N LYS A 421 12.54 -7.37 9.87
CA LYS A 421 11.65 -8.43 10.34
C LYS A 421 10.27 -7.88 10.67
N ALA A 422 9.25 -8.57 10.20
CA ALA A 422 7.85 -8.26 10.43
C ALA A 422 7.16 -9.45 11.10
N ASN A 423 6.74 -9.29 12.35
CA ASN A 423 6.06 -10.32 13.14
C ASN A 423 4.54 -10.04 13.19
N GLY A 424 3.79 -10.50 12.20
CA GLY A 424 2.33 -10.56 12.17
C GLY A 424 1.79 -11.90 12.70
N GLY A 425 0.52 -11.92 13.11
CA GLY A 425 -0.12 -13.06 13.78
C GLY A 425 -0.16 -14.36 13.00
N ALA A 426 -0.11 -15.46 13.75
CA ALA A 426 -0.34 -16.82 13.23
C ALA A 426 -1.81 -17.08 12.85
N ASP A 427 -2.75 -16.22 13.24
CA ASP A 427 -4.15 -16.36 12.84
C ASP A 427 -4.32 -15.96 11.36
N ALA A 428 -4.72 -16.92 10.52
CA ALA A 428 -4.96 -16.76 9.08
C ALA A 428 -6.03 -15.69 8.70
N ILE A 429 -6.71 -15.12 9.68
CA ILE A 429 -7.73 -14.06 9.53
C ILE A 429 -7.10 -12.66 9.64
N VAL A 430 -5.82 -12.57 10.02
CA VAL A 430 -5.18 -11.33 10.49
C VAL A 430 -4.29 -10.71 9.40
N ALA A 431 -4.55 -9.41 9.14
CA ALA A 431 -3.55 -8.37 8.89
C ALA A 431 -2.53 -8.54 7.76
N THR A 432 -2.69 -7.73 6.72
CA THR A 432 -1.68 -7.59 5.68
C THR A 432 -0.75 -6.45 6.07
N SER A 433 0.51 -6.75 6.33
CA SER A 433 1.52 -5.74 6.62
C SER A 433 1.87 -4.96 5.36
N LEU A 434 1.99 -3.64 5.48
CA LEU A 434 2.21 -2.74 4.35
C LEU A 434 3.58 -2.07 4.44
N LEU A 435 4.35 -2.17 3.35
CA LEU A 435 5.58 -1.41 3.15
C LEU A 435 5.43 -0.55 1.90
N GLU A 436 5.29 0.75 2.08
CA GLU A 436 5.20 1.74 1.01
C GLU A 436 6.49 2.56 0.92
N ALA A 437 7.12 2.52 -0.25
CA ALA A 437 8.32 3.28 -0.57
C ALA A 437 8.10 4.09 -1.85
N SER A 438 7.90 5.40 -1.73
CA SER A 438 7.44 6.22 -2.87
C SER A 438 8.41 6.19 -4.07
N ASN A 439 9.73 6.26 -3.84
CA ASN A 439 10.71 6.34 -4.93
C ASN A 439 11.57 5.09 -5.10
N LEU A 440 12.18 4.57 -4.03
CA LEU A 440 13.30 3.64 -4.20
C LEU A 440 13.40 2.61 -3.07
N VAL A 441 13.48 1.34 -3.44
CA VAL A 441 13.82 0.23 -2.55
C VAL A 441 15.05 -0.49 -3.09
N VAL A 442 16.17 -0.45 -2.35
CA VAL A 442 17.41 -1.14 -2.74
C VAL A 442 17.90 -2.05 -1.64
N LEU A 443 18.07 -3.34 -1.96
CA LEU A 443 18.71 -4.34 -1.12
C LEU A 443 20.10 -4.64 -1.69
N ARG A 444 21.10 -4.70 -0.79
CA ARG A 444 22.49 -5.03 -1.12
C ARG A 444 23.10 -5.96 -0.07
N GLU A 445 24.17 -6.64 -0.47
CA GLU A 445 25.08 -7.34 0.46
C GLU A 445 24.37 -8.36 1.38
N SER A 446 23.45 -9.18 0.84
CA SER A 446 22.68 -10.19 1.60
C SER A 446 21.62 -9.60 2.54
N SER A 447 20.93 -8.54 2.10
CA SER A 447 19.84 -7.94 2.89
C SER A 447 18.57 -8.76 2.82
N VAL A 448 17.87 -8.91 3.95
CA VAL A 448 16.66 -9.75 4.04
C VAL A 448 15.48 -8.95 4.56
N ILE A 449 14.37 -8.96 3.83
CA ILE A 449 13.05 -8.55 4.32
C ILE A 449 12.25 -9.83 4.58
N HIS A 450 11.95 -10.09 5.85
CA HIS A 450 11.28 -11.29 6.31
C HIS A 450 9.98 -10.93 7.02
N SER A 451 8.85 -11.48 6.56
CA SER A 451 7.58 -11.42 7.27
C SER A 451 7.03 -12.81 7.52
N ASN A 452 6.61 -13.10 8.75
CA ASN A 452 5.91 -14.34 9.07
C ASN A 452 4.41 -14.30 8.70
N ALA A 453 3.89 -13.17 8.20
CA ALA A 453 2.50 -12.94 7.80
C ALA A 453 2.41 -12.51 6.32
N ASN A 454 1.28 -11.97 5.90
CA ASN A 454 1.10 -11.41 4.55
C ASN A 454 1.81 -10.06 4.45
N LEU A 455 2.59 -9.85 3.38
CA LEU A 455 3.36 -8.62 3.13
C LEU A 455 3.00 -8.02 1.76
N GLY A 456 2.49 -6.79 1.78
CA GLY A 456 2.34 -5.94 0.61
C GLY A 456 3.47 -4.93 0.54
N VAL A 457 4.19 -4.90 -0.58
CA VAL A 457 5.23 -3.92 -0.87
C VAL A 457 4.78 -3.05 -2.04
N HIS A 458 4.62 -1.77 -1.79
CA HIS A 458 4.18 -0.77 -2.75
C HIS A 458 5.26 0.27 -2.97
N GLY A 459 5.38 0.78 -4.19
CA GLY A 459 6.24 1.93 -4.44
C GLY A 459 6.13 2.43 -5.85
N GLN A 460 6.29 3.73 -6.09
CA GLN A 460 6.05 4.33 -7.42
C GLN A 460 7.31 4.37 -8.30
N GLY A 461 8.49 4.04 -7.75
CA GLY A 461 9.75 4.04 -8.51
C GLY A 461 10.36 2.65 -8.70
N PHE A 462 11.56 2.41 -8.17
CA PHE A 462 12.36 1.23 -8.49
C PHE A 462 12.54 0.28 -7.30
N LEU A 463 12.32 -1.01 -7.54
CA LEU A 463 12.69 -2.09 -6.62
C LEU A 463 13.90 -2.83 -7.18
N ASN A 464 15.03 -2.82 -6.47
CA ASN A 464 16.28 -3.40 -6.94
C ASN A 464 16.95 -4.27 -5.88
N LEU A 465 16.98 -5.59 -6.13
CA LEU A 465 17.79 -6.54 -5.39
C LEU A 465 19.10 -6.70 -6.15
N SER A 466 20.22 -6.31 -5.54
CA SER A 466 21.47 -6.08 -6.28
C SER A 466 22.43 -7.27 -6.30
N GLY A 467 22.38 -8.16 -5.29
CA GLY A 467 23.37 -9.20 -5.11
C GLY A 467 22.87 -10.51 -4.49
N PRO A 468 23.76 -11.52 -4.44
CA PRO A 468 23.44 -12.82 -3.87
C PRO A 468 23.14 -12.70 -2.38
N GLY A 469 22.12 -13.43 -1.92
CA GLY A 469 21.64 -13.39 -0.53
C GLY A 469 20.52 -12.36 -0.28
N ASP A 470 20.33 -11.38 -1.18
CA ASP A 470 19.23 -10.42 -1.06
C ASP A 470 17.88 -11.15 -1.21
N THR A 471 17.04 -11.11 -0.17
CA THR A 471 15.82 -11.91 -0.12
C THR A 471 14.63 -11.09 0.37
N ILE A 472 13.49 -11.20 -0.31
CA ILE A 472 12.20 -10.75 0.21
C ILE A 472 11.30 -11.97 0.31
N GLU A 473 10.90 -12.28 1.55
CA GLU A 473 10.08 -13.44 1.84
C GLU A 473 8.93 -13.13 2.80
N ALA A 474 7.77 -13.69 2.48
CA ALA A 474 6.56 -13.59 3.28
C ALA A 474 5.69 -14.83 3.09
N GLN A 475 4.66 -15.02 3.93
CA GLN A 475 3.69 -16.10 3.71
C GLN A 475 2.92 -15.88 2.41
N ARG A 476 2.51 -14.63 2.16
CA ARG A 476 2.06 -14.14 0.85
C ARG A 476 2.74 -12.83 0.55
N LEU A 477 3.28 -12.70 -0.65
CA LEU A 477 4.04 -11.54 -1.08
C LEU A 477 3.34 -10.85 -2.25
N ILE A 478 3.05 -9.57 -2.11
CA ILE A 478 2.47 -8.77 -3.19
C ILE A 478 3.39 -7.58 -3.44
N LEU A 479 3.79 -7.40 -4.69
CA LEU A 479 4.56 -6.25 -5.15
C LEU A 479 3.69 -5.44 -6.11
N SER A 480 3.46 -4.16 -5.83
CA SER A 480 2.70 -3.34 -6.78
C SER A 480 3.11 -1.88 -6.88
N LEU A 481 2.65 -1.24 -7.95
CA LEU A 481 2.84 0.17 -8.30
C LEU A 481 4.26 0.56 -8.75
N PHE A 482 5.21 -0.39 -8.78
CA PHE A 482 6.59 -0.11 -9.17
C PHE A 482 6.70 0.21 -10.65
N PHE A 483 7.49 1.22 -11.00
CA PHE A 483 7.85 1.46 -12.39
C PHE A 483 8.70 0.30 -12.94
N SER A 484 9.71 -0.14 -12.18
CA SER A 484 10.52 -1.30 -12.58
C SER A 484 11.01 -2.12 -11.39
N ILE A 485 10.99 -3.45 -11.58
CA ILE A 485 11.48 -4.43 -10.60
C ILE A 485 12.67 -5.17 -11.20
N LYS A 486 13.81 -5.12 -10.52
CA LYS A 486 15.02 -5.87 -10.86
C LYS A 486 15.38 -6.86 -9.75
N VAL A 487 15.39 -8.14 -10.10
CA VAL A 487 15.88 -9.23 -9.25
C VAL A 487 17.28 -9.62 -9.73
N GLY A 488 18.31 -9.19 -9.02
CA GLY A 488 19.71 -9.47 -9.34
C GLY A 488 20.10 -10.94 -9.19
N PRO A 489 21.31 -11.31 -9.64
CA PRO A 489 21.76 -12.69 -9.67
C PRO A 489 21.99 -13.22 -8.25
N GLY A 490 21.36 -14.34 -7.90
CA GLY A 490 21.40 -14.93 -6.56
C GLY A 490 20.48 -14.25 -5.53
N SER A 491 19.70 -13.24 -5.94
CA SER A 491 18.62 -12.69 -5.12
C SER A 491 17.35 -13.54 -5.24
N ILE A 492 16.51 -13.54 -4.21
CA ILE A 492 15.33 -14.41 -4.12
C ILE A 492 14.08 -13.59 -3.76
N LEU A 493 13.02 -13.72 -4.55
CA LEU A 493 11.66 -13.31 -4.17
C LEU A 493 10.85 -14.57 -3.87
N ARG A 494 10.28 -14.67 -2.66
CA ARG A 494 9.66 -15.91 -2.19
C ARG A 494 8.31 -15.65 -1.51
N GLY A 495 7.32 -16.45 -1.90
CA GLY A 495 6.10 -16.66 -1.10
C GLY A 495 5.47 -18.01 -1.46
N PRO A 496 5.38 -19.00 -0.55
CA PRO A 496 5.46 -18.88 0.93
C PRO A 496 6.86 -19.12 1.55
N LEU A 497 6.97 -18.96 2.87
CA LEU A 497 8.19 -19.16 3.69
C LEU A 497 8.72 -20.61 3.67
N GLU A 498 10.04 -20.80 3.76
CA GLU A 498 10.69 -22.14 3.66
C GLU A 498 10.33 -23.12 4.79
N ASN A 499 10.06 -22.62 6.00
CA ASN A 499 9.84 -23.40 7.22
C ASN A 499 8.41 -23.27 7.77
N ALA A 500 7.46 -22.77 6.99
CA ALA A 500 6.07 -22.71 7.45
C ALA A 500 5.59 -24.15 7.73
N SER A 501 4.84 -24.36 8.81
CA SER A 501 4.37 -25.70 9.16
C SER A 501 3.41 -26.20 8.07
N ASP A 502 3.38 -27.51 7.78
CA ASP A 502 2.50 -28.10 6.76
C ASP A 502 1.01 -27.73 6.94
N ASN A 503 0.61 -27.34 8.16
CA ASN A 503 -0.74 -26.87 8.49
C ASN A 503 -0.98 -25.36 8.23
N ASP A 504 0.06 -24.54 8.17
CA ASP A 504 -0.01 -23.10 7.89
C ASP A 504 0.19 -22.77 6.39
N LEU A 505 0.68 -23.76 5.62
CA LEU A 505 1.27 -23.59 4.28
C LEU A 505 0.30 -23.53 3.11
N ALA A 506 -0.90 -24.07 3.23
CA ALA A 506 -1.82 -24.11 2.11
C ALA A 506 -2.95 -23.13 2.39
N PRO A 507 -3.08 -22.01 1.67
CA PRO A 507 -4.29 -21.19 1.73
C PRO A 507 -5.47 -21.99 1.17
N ARG A 508 -5.98 -23.01 1.91
CA ARG A 508 -6.88 -24.07 1.41
C ARG A 508 -6.82 -24.11 -0.11
N LEU A 509 -5.61 -24.37 -0.62
CA LEU A 509 -5.35 -24.30 -2.06
C LEU A 509 -6.45 -25.14 -2.70
N TYR A 510 -6.95 -24.71 -3.87
CA TYR A 510 -8.01 -25.40 -4.63
C TYR A 510 -7.54 -26.79 -5.12
N CYS A 511 -6.89 -27.57 -4.26
CA CYS A 511 -6.40 -28.92 -4.44
C CYS A 511 -7.55 -29.92 -4.46
N GLU A 512 -8.66 -29.64 -3.76
CA GLU A 512 -9.85 -30.50 -3.74
C GLU A 512 -10.87 -30.14 -4.84
N PHE A 513 -10.76 -28.94 -5.42
CA PHE A 513 -11.68 -28.45 -6.45
C PHE A 513 -11.03 -28.52 -7.83
N GLN A 514 -11.80 -28.95 -8.83
CA GLN A 514 -11.37 -28.87 -10.25
C GLN A 514 -11.65 -27.49 -10.85
N ASP A 515 -12.34 -26.60 -10.13
CA ASP A 515 -12.77 -25.31 -10.65
C ASP A 515 -11.65 -24.28 -10.60
N CYS A 516 -11.52 -23.54 -11.69
CA CYS A 516 -10.59 -22.43 -11.84
C CYS A 516 -10.93 -21.28 -10.87
N PRO A 517 -9.99 -20.79 -10.06
CA PRO A 517 -10.16 -19.53 -9.35
C PRO A 517 -10.43 -18.40 -10.35
N ILE A 518 -11.59 -17.74 -10.22
CA ILE A 518 -11.99 -16.69 -11.14
C ILE A 518 -11.00 -15.52 -11.12
N GLU A 519 -10.30 -15.33 -10.00
CA GLU A 519 -9.29 -14.30 -9.77
C GLU A 519 -8.06 -14.47 -10.66
N LEU A 520 -7.74 -15.69 -11.14
CA LEU A 520 -6.64 -15.91 -12.09
C LEU A 520 -6.96 -15.39 -13.49
N LEU A 521 -8.26 -15.33 -13.84
CA LEU A 521 -8.75 -14.91 -15.15
C LEU A 521 -9.19 -13.43 -15.15
N HIS A 522 -9.88 -13.03 -14.07
CA HIS A 522 -10.41 -11.70 -13.79
C HIS A 522 -9.88 -11.22 -12.42
N PRO A 523 -8.58 -10.88 -12.34
CA PRO A 523 -7.99 -10.34 -11.12
C PRO A 523 -8.58 -8.97 -10.77
N PRO A 524 -8.64 -8.59 -9.48
CA PRO A 524 -9.11 -7.28 -9.06
C PRO A 524 -8.17 -6.16 -9.55
N GLU A 525 -8.73 -5.12 -10.16
CA GLU A 525 -7.96 -3.99 -10.70
C GLU A 525 -7.14 -3.26 -9.63
N ASP A 526 -7.61 -3.24 -8.38
CA ASP A 526 -7.02 -2.48 -7.29
C ASP A 526 -5.72 -3.09 -6.74
N CYS A 527 -5.30 -4.28 -7.20
CA CYS A 527 -4.12 -4.99 -6.67
C CYS A 527 -4.11 -5.13 -5.13
N ASN A 528 -5.27 -5.01 -4.48
CA ASN A 528 -5.38 -4.88 -3.03
C ASN A 528 -5.19 -6.23 -2.34
N VAL A 529 -4.62 -6.18 -1.15
CA VAL A 529 -4.33 -7.38 -0.37
C VAL A 529 -5.60 -7.84 0.36
N ASN A 530 -6.29 -8.82 -0.22
CA ASN A 530 -7.36 -9.52 0.49
C ASN A 530 -6.89 -10.94 0.86
N SER A 531 -7.10 -11.33 2.12
CA SER A 531 -6.74 -12.66 2.63
C SER A 531 -7.49 -13.80 1.91
N SER A 532 -8.56 -13.47 1.18
CA SER A 532 -9.32 -14.41 0.34
C SER A 532 -8.66 -14.74 -1.01
N LEU A 533 -7.65 -14.00 -1.46
CA LEU A 533 -7.01 -14.24 -2.77
C LEU A 533 -6.16 -15.52 -2.76
N SER A 534 -6.15 -16.24 -3.88
CA SER A 534 -5.45 -17.53 -4.03
C SER A 534 -3.95 -17.42 -4.31
N PHE A 535 -3.42 -16.20 -4.48
CA PHE A 535 -2.02 -15.98 -4.86
C PHE A 535 -1.07 -16.09 -3.67
N THR A 536 0.06 -16.75 -3.85
CA THR A 536 1.16 -16.71 -2.89
C THR A 536 2.18 -15.62 -3.24
N LEU A 537 2.35 -15.33 -4.54
CA LEU A 537 3.14 -14.22 -5.03
C LEU A 537 2.40 -13.52 -6.17
N GLN A 538 2.12 -12.23 -6.01
CA GLN A 538 1.52 -11.41 -7.07
C GLN A 538 2.37 -10.17 -7.36
N ILE A 539 2.62 -9.90 -8.64
CA ILE A 539 3.24 -8.66 -9.10
C ILE A 539 2.23 -7.91 -9.96
N CYS A 540 1.90 -6.68 -9.57
CA CYS A 540 0.77 -5.94 -10.12
C CYS A 540 1.12 -4.50 -10.49
N ARG A 541 0.64 -4.00 -11.64
CA ARG A 541 0.87 -2.62 -12.12
C ARG A 541 2.36 -2.26 -12.18
N VAL A 542 3.09 -2.92 -13.07
CA VAL A 542 4.53 -2.71 -13.28
C VAL A 542 4.84 -2.55 -14.77
N GLU A 543 5.65 -1.56 -15.15
CA GLU A 543 6.04 -1.42 -16.55
C GLU A 543 7.06 -2.52 -16.94
N ASP A 544 8.21 -2.57 -16.26
CA ASP A 544 9.33 -3.44 -16.66
C ASP A 544 9.84 -4.34 -15.51
N ILE A 545 9.85 -5.66 -15.75
CA ILE A 545 10.38 -6.66 -14.81
C ILE A 545 11.60 -7.36 -15.40
N ILE A 546 12.72 -7.32 -14.67
CA ILE A 546 14.00 -7.92 -15.06
C ILE A 546 14.42 -8.95 -14.01
N ILE A 547 14.52 -10.22 -14.41
CA ILE A 547 14.81 -11.34 -13.50
C ILE A 547 16.12 -12.00 -13.90
N GLU A 548 17.15 -11.81 -13.08
CA GLU A 548 18.45 -12.51 -13.12
C GLU A 548 18.61 -13.51 -11.95
N GLY A 549 17.80 -13.38 -10.89
CA GLY A 549 17.73 -14.27 -9.72
C GLY A 549 16.54 -15.22 -9.75
N ILE A 550 16.02 -15.60 -8.58
CA ILE A 550 14.96 -16.61 -8.43
C ILE A 550 13.66 -15.97 -7.93
N VAL A 551 12.55 -16.24 -8.62
CA VAL A 551 11.19 -15.94 -8.15
C VAL A 551 10.47 -17.25 -7.88
N THR A 552 10.01 -17.45 -6.64
CA THR A 552 9.41 -18.72 -6.21
C THR A 552 8.09 -18.55 -5.48
N GLY A 553 7.11 -19.41 -5.80
CA GLY A 553 5.85 -19.50 -5.07
C GLY A 553 4.92 -20.60 -5.56
N SER A 554 3.84 -20.89 -4.84
CA SER A 554 2.85 -21.89 -5.25
C SER A 554 1.95 -21.39 -6.38
N VAL A 555 1.49 -20.14 -6.27
CA VAL A 555 0.70 -19.46 -7.30
C VAL A 555 1.35 -18.10 -7.56
N VAL A 556 2.03 -17.99 -8.70
CA VAL A 556 2.74 -16.80 -9.14
C VAL A 556 1.93 -16.11 -10.24
N HIS A 557 1.49 -14.89 -9.98
CA HIS A 557 0.69 -14.11 -10.93
C HIS A 557 1.33 -12.77 -11.27
N PHE A 558 1.50 -12.49 -12.56
CA PHE A 558 1.90 -11.19 -13.08
C PHE A 558 0.67 -10.49 -13.67
N HIS A 559 0.14 -9.48 -13.01
CA HIS A 559 -1.05 -8.75 -13.47
C HIS A 559 -0.69 -7.32 -13.91
N TRP A 560 -1.25 -6.86 -15.02
CA TRP A 560 -1.03 -5.51 -15.53
C TRP A 560 0.46 -5.16 -15.63
N VAL A 561 1.22 -6.08 -16.21
CA VAL A 561 2.65 -5.93 -16.48
C VAL A 561 2.87 -5.72 -17.97
N ARG A 562 3.71 -4.77 -18.36
CA ARG A 562 3.96 -4.49 -19.78
C ARG A 562 5.04 -5.39 -20.36
N THR A 563 6.22 -5.43 -19.74
CA THR A 563 7.34 -6.26 -20.21
C THR A 563 7.95 -7.11 -19.10
N VAL A 564 8.27 -8.37 -19.44
CA VAL A 564 8.97 -9.30 -18.55
C VAL A 564 10.18 -9.88 -19.28
N VAL A 565 11.36 -9.74 -18.68
CA VAL A 565 12.63 -10.24 -19.19
C VAL A 565 13.28 -11.18 -18.18
N VAL A 566 13.35 -12.46 -18.51
CA VAL A 566 14.04 -13.47 -17.70
C VAL A 566 15.40 -13.74 -18.33
N HIS A 567 16.47 -13.24 -17.70
CA HIS A 567 17.85 -13.46 -18.14
C HIS A 567 18.29 -14.92 -17.97
N SER A 568 19.44 -15.28 -18.52
CA SER A 568 19.95 -16.66 -18.53
C SER A 568 20.21 -17.27 -17.14
N SER A 569 20.53 -16.44 -16.14
CA SER A 569 20.65 -16.87 -14.73
C SER A 569 19.33 -16.83 -13.98
N GLY A 570 18.31 -16.20 -14.56
CA GLY A 570 17.01 -16.00 -13.94
C GLY A 570 16.13 -17.24 -14.01
N GLU A 571 15.40 -17.50 -12.94
CA GLU A 571 14.47 -18.61 -12.83
C GLU A 571 13.17 -18.17 -12.16
N ILE A 572 12.03 -18.46 -12.81
CA ILE A 572 10.72 -18.39 -12.16
C ILE A 572 10.26 -19.82 -11.94
N THR A 573 10.14 -20.23 -10.67
CA THR A 573 9.85 -21.61 -10.31
C THR A 573 8.66 -21.72 -9.37
N THR A 574 7.75 -22.63 -9.68
CA THR A 574 6.66 -23.08 -8.80
C THR A 574 6.75 -24.59 -8.59
N SER A 575 7.94 -25.15 -8.82
CA SER A 575 8.18 -26.59 -8.80
C SER A 575 8.08 -27.13 -7.38
N ALA A 576 7.45 -28.28 -7.19
CA ALA A 576 7.19 -28.90 -5.88
C ALA A 576 6.39 -28.02 -4.88
N LEU A 577 5.72 -26.96 -5.35
CA LEU A 577 4.90 -26.06 -4.52
C LEU A 577 3.39 -26.19 -4.82
N GLY A 578 2.99 -27.25 -5.51
CA GLY A 578 1.60 -27.63 -5.75
C GLY A 578 1.02 -28.46 -4.60
N CYS A 579 -0.03 -29.23 -4.90
CA CYS A 579 -0.72 -30.01 -3.89
C CYS A 579 0.06 -31.29 -3.54
N THR A 580 0.21 -31.60 -2.25
CA THR A 580 0.73 -32.89 -1.76
C THR A 580 -0.28 -34.02 -1.94
N GLY A 581 -1.58 -33.69 -1.86
CA GLY A 581 -2.72 -34.52 -2.25
C GLY A 581 -3.40 -33.97 -3.51
N GLY A 582 -4.74 -34.03 -3.52
CA GLY A 582 -5.56 -33.38 -4.55
C GLY A 582 -6.34 -34.32 -5.47
N VAL A 583 -7.03 -33.73 -6.45
CA VAL A 583 -7.95 -34.40 -7.39
C VAL A 583 -7.30 -35.58 -8.11
N GLY A 584 -6.08 -35.41 -8.59
CA GLY A 584 -5.33 -36.43 -9.32
C GLY A 584 -4.31 -37.14 -8.44
N ARG A 585 -4.56 -37.27 -7.13
CA ARG A 585 -3.66 -38.01 -6.24
C ARG A 585 -3.46 -39.46 -6.67
N GLY A 586 -2.24 -39.96 -6.52
CA GLY A 586 -1.91 -41.37 -6.70
C GLY A 586 -2.55 -42.26 -5.63
N THR A 587 -2.82 -43.53 -5.95
CA THR A 587 -3.28 -44.48 -4.92
C THR A 587 -2.10 -44.95 -4.06
N VAL A 588 -2.30 -45.03 -2.74
CA VAL A 588 -1.24 -45.34 -1.76
C VAL A 588 -1.55 -46.65 -1.03
N LEU A 589 -0.54 -47.50 -0.86
CA LEU A 589 -0.61 -48.69 0.01
C LEU A 589 -0.10 -48.40 1.42
N ASN A 590 -0.54 -49.18 2.40
CA ASN A 590 -0.12 -49.06 3.81
C ASN A 590 1.40 -49.17 4.02
N ASN A 591 2.14 -49.74 3.06
CA ASN A 591 3.60 -49.84 3.10
C ASN A 591 4.31 -48.55 2.62
N GLY A 592 3.57 -47.47 2.29
CA GLY A 592 4.13 -46.18 1.85
C GLY A 592 4.45 -46.10 0.35
N LEU A 593 4.17 -47.16 -0.42
CA LEU A 593 4.38 -47.21 -1.87
C LEU A 593 3.14 -46.68 -2.59
N ALA A 594 3.34 -45.78 -3.55
CA ALA A 594 2.25 -45.08 -4.23
C ALA A 594 2.41 -45.01 -5.75
N GLY A 595 1.28 -44.87 -6.44
CA GLY A 595 1.24 -44.43 -7.84
C GLY A 595 1.64 -42.95 -7.96
N GLY A 596 2.07 -42.53 -9.15
CA GLY A 596 2.38 -41.11 -9.39
C GLY A 596 1.12 -40.24 -9.40
N GLY A 597 1.24 -38.96 -9.08
CA GLY A 597 0.17 -37.98 -9.25
C GLY A 597 -0.16 -37.77 -10.72
N GLY A 598 -1.41 -37.43 -11.04
CA GLY A 598 -1.86 -37.08 -12.39
C GLY A 598 -2.32 -35.63 -12.47
N HIS A 599 -1.94 -34.92 -13.52
CA HIS A 599 -2.41 -33.58 -13.90
C HIS A 599 -1.87 -33.34 -15.32
N GLY A 600 -2.69 -32.87 -16.28
CA GLY A 600 -2.32 -32.84 -17.69
C GLY A 600 -2.28 -34.24 -18.34
N GLY A 601 -1.38 -35.10 -17.88
CA GLY A 601 -1.29 -36.52 -18.18
C GLY A 601 -1.60 -37.42 -16.97
N ARG A 602 -1.93 -38.70 -17.22
CA ARG A 602 -2.16 -39.69 -16.16
C ARG A 602 -0.85 -40.04 -15.43
N GLY A 603 -0.92 -40.18 -14.11
CA GLY A 603 0.20 -40.65 -13.30
C GLY A 603 0.56 -42.11 -13.60
N GLY A 604 1.85 -42.42 -13.50
CA GLY A 604 2.37 -43.77 -13.69
C GLY A 604 1.92 -44.73 -12.60
N LYS A 605 1.72 -46.00 -12.96
CA LYS A 605 1.36 -47.06 -12.01
C LYS A 605 2.56 -47.49 -11.18
N GLY A 606 2.37 -47.66 -9.88
CA GLY A 606 3.34 -48.34 -9.02
C GLY A 606 3.25 -49.86 -9.17
N TYR A 607 4.29 -50.59 -8.76
CA TYR A 607 4.32 -52.06 -8.77
C TYR A 607 4.82 -52.59 -7.42
N TYR A 608 4.02 -53.44 -6.78
CA TYR A 608 4.38 -54.10 -5.53
C TYR A 608 3.83 -55.53 -5.50
N ASP A 609 4.70 -56.50 -5.20
CA ASP A 609 4.36 -57.90 -4.94
C ASP A 609 3.39 -58.55 -5.96
N GLY A 610 3.66 -58.36 -7.25
CA GLY A 610 2.84 -58.93 -8.34
C GLY A 610 1.59 -58.12 -8.72
N SER A 611 1.32 -57.00 -8.05
CA SER A 611 0.16 -56.13 -8.28
C SER A 611 0.57 -54.72 -8.70
N PHE A 612 -0.24 -54.11 -9.57
CA PHE A 612 -0.08 -52.71 -9.98
C PHE A 612 -0.97 -51.80 -9.14
N ILE A 613 -0.39 -50.68 -8.71
CA ILE A 613 -1.05 -49.61 -7.95
C ILE A 613 -1.36 -48.51 -8.95
N GLU A 614 -2.63 -48.12 -9.09
CA GLU A 614 -3.04 -47.13 -10.09
C GLU A 614 -2.48 -45.74 -9.77
N GLY A 615 -1.97 -45.07 -10.81
CA GLY A 615 -1.58 -43.66 -10.74
C GLY A 615 -2.80 -42.73 -10.82
N GLY A 616 -2.58 -41.46 -10.47
CA GLY A 616 -3.59 -40.43 -10.49
C GLY A 616 -4.17 -40.16 -11.88
N VAL A 617 -5.45 -39.75 -11.93
CA VAL A 617 -6.13 -39.38 -13.19
C VAL A 617 -5.65 -38.03 -13.72
N SER A 618 -5.70 -37.82 -15.04
CA SER A 618 -5.52 -36.50 -15.65
C SER A 618 -6.79 -35.64 -15.47
N TYR A 619 -6.63 -34.38 -15.07
CA TYR A 619 -7.72 -33.40 -14.94
C TYR A 619 -7.32 -32.03 -15.50
N GLY A 620 -8.26 -31.07 -15.46
CA GLY A 620 -8.11 -29.70 -15.93
C GLY A 620 -8.32 -29.50 -17.44
N ASP A 621 -8.54 -28.27 -17.85
CA ASP A 621 -8.74 -27.89 -19.27
C ASP A 621 -7.39 -27.69 -19.98
N ALA A 622 -7.25 -28.20 -21.20
CA ALA A 622 -6.06 -27.97 -22.03
C ALA A 622 -6.05 -26.58 -22.69
N GLU A 623 -7.22 -25.98 -22.98
CA GLU A 623 -7.33 -24.68 -23.66
C GLU A 623 -7.40 -23.50 -22.70
N LEU A 624 -7.58 -23.74 -21.40
CA LEU A 624 -7.51 -22.72 -20.36
C LEU A 624 -7.10 -23.34 -19.01
N PRO A 625 -5.86 -23.83 -18.88
CA PRO A 625 -5.41 -24.50 -17.66
C PRO A 625 -5.21 -23.49 -16.52
N CYS A 626 -5.65 -23.83 -15.31
CA CYS A 626 -5.49 -22.98 -14.13
C CYS A 626 -5.50 -23.77 -12.81
N GLU A 627 -5.25 -25.07 -12.88
CA GLU A 627 -5.26 -25.97 -11.74
C GLU A 627 -3.82 -26.27 -11.27
N LEU A 628 -3.68 -26.54 -9.97
CA LEU A 628 -2.42 -26.99 -9.38
C LEU A 628 -2.15 -28.45 -9.74
N GLY A 629 -0.89 -28.85 -9.80
CA GLY A 629 -0.50 -30.25 -9.88
C GLY A 629 -0.83 -31.00 -8.60
N SER A 630 -1.23 -32.26 -8.74
CA SER A 630 -1.48 -33.19 -7.62
C SER A 630 -0.24 -33.98 -7.24
N GLY A 631 -0.15 -34.34 -5.96
CA GLY A 631 0.90 -35.18 -5.42
C GLY A 631 0.62 -36.67 -5.56
N SER A 632 1.55 -37.49 -5.04
CA SER A 632 1.48 -38.95 -5.19
C SER A 632 0.67 -39.67 -4.12
N GLY A 633 0.16 -38.99 -3.08
CA GLY A 633 -0.46 -39.69 -1.95
C GLY A 633 -1.32 -38.88 -0.98
N ASN A 634 -1.38 -39.33 0.27
CA ASN A 634 -2.18 -38.72 1.34
C ASN A 634 -1.29 -37.85 2.23
N ASP A 635 -1.76 -36.64 2.57
CA ASP A 635 -1.00 -35.62 3.31
C ASP A 635 -0.50 -36.08 4.69
N SER A 636 -1.10 -37.15 5.24
CA SER A 636 -0.78 -37.71 6.56
C SER A 636 0.45 -38.65 6.59
N LEU A 637 1.05 -38.98 5.45
CA LEU A 637 2.19 -39.92 5.35
C LEU A 637 3.49 -39.14 5.15
N ALA A 638 4.45 -39.35 6.07
CA ALA A 638 5.79 -38.75 5.97
C ALA A 638 6.47 -39.16 4.65
N GLY A 639 6.71 -38.17 3.79
CA GLY A 639 7.32 -38.35 2.48
C GLY A 639 6.34 -38.46 1.30
N ALA A 640 5.15 -37.86 1.34
CA ALA A 640 4.39 -37.61 0.11
C ALA A 640 5.11 -36.58 -0.77
N THR A 641 5.05 -36.74 -2.10
CA THR A 641 5.61 -35.76 -3.05
C THR A 641 4.54 -34.77 -3.50
N ALA A 642 4.89 -33.49 -3.56
CA ALA A 642 4.03 -32.40 -4.03
C ALA A 642 3.99 -32.30 -5.56
N GLY A 643 2.84 -31.88 -6.10
CA GLY A 643 2.73 -31.48 -7.50
C GLY A 643 3.42 -30.14 -7.79
N GLY A 644 3.40 -29.72 -9.07
CA GLY A 644 3.84 -28.38 -9.47
C GLY A 644 2.77 -27.30 -9.24
N GLY A 645 3.19 -26.06 -9.02
CA GLY A 645 2.32 -24.90 -8.82
C GLY A 645 1.75 -24.29 -10.11
N ILE A 646 1.24 -23.05 -10.02
CA ILE A 646 0.68 -22.30 -11.15
C ILE A 646 1.53 -21.05 -11.43
N ILE A 647 1.87 -20.82 -12.70
CA ILE A 647 2.41 -19.56 -13.20
C ILE A 647 1.39 -18.94 -14.17
N VAL A 648 0.88 -17.76 -13.84
CA VAL A 648 0.02 -16.98 -14.75
C VAL A 648 0.68 -15.65 -15.07
N MET A 649 0.80 -15.32 -16.35
CA MET A 649 1.25 -14.00 -16.80
C MET A 649 0.14 -13.32 -17.60
N GLY A 650 -0.36 -12.21 -17.07
CA GLY A 650 -1.44 -11.40 -17.64
C GLY A 650 -2.82 -11.87 -17.17
N SER A 651 -3.85 -11.32 -17.80
CA SER A 651 -5.25 -11.72 -17.63
C SER A 651 -5.99 -11.60 -18.97
N LEU A 652 -7.26 -12.01 -19.00
CA LEU A 652 -8.12 -11.85 -20.18
C LEU A 652 -8.32 -10.37 -20.56
N GLU A 653 -8.34 -9.48 -19.57
CA GLU A 653 -8.52 -8.04 -19.74
C GLU A 653 -7.18 -7.32 -20.02
N HIS A 654 -6.11 -7.76 -19.37
CA HIS A 654 -4.80 -7.12 -19.42
C HIS A 654 -3.70 -8.13 -19.76
N SER A 655 -3.40 -8.27 -21.06
CA SER A 655 -2.33 -9.13 -21.57
C SER A 655 -0.96 -8.41 -21.57
N LEU A 656 0.11 -9.18 -21.37
CA LEU A 656 1.49 -8.66 -21.43
C LEU A 656 1.82 -8.21 -22.85
N SER A 657 2.52 -7.08 -22.99
CA SER A 657 2.96 -6.60 -24.31
C SER A 657 4.12 -7.45 -24.87
N SER A 658 5.08 -7.83 -24.03
CA SER A 658 6.21 -8.65 -24.46
C SER A 658 6.80 -9.49 -23.33
N LEU A 659 7.08 -10.76 -23.64
CA LEU A 659 7.77 -11.69 -22.76
C LEU A 659 9.07 -12.18 -23.43
N SER A 660 10.22 -11.95 -22.80
CA SER A 660 11.52 -12.41 -23.29
C SER A 660 12.16 -13.38 -22.30
N VAL A 661 12.32 -14.66 -22.70
CA VAL A 661 12.88 -15.70 -21.84
C VAL A 661 14.22 -16.19 -22.39
N TYR A 662 15.27 -15.98 -21.60
CA TYR A 662 16.63 -16.50 -21.81
C TYR A 662 17.00 -17.59 -20.78
N GLY A 663 16.43 -17.50 -19.57
CA GLY A 663 16.59 -18.46 -18.47
C GLY A 663 15.51 -19.56 -18.45
N SER A 664 14.91 -19.82 -17.28
CA SER A 664 13.90 -20.87 -17.15
C SER A 664 12.60 -20.48 -16.43
N LEU A 665 11.48 -21.01 -16.92
CA LEU A 665 10.17 -21.03 -16.27
C LEU A 665 9.84 -22.49 -15.92
N ARG A 666 9.64 -22.81 -14.63
CA ARG A 666 9.42 -24.20 -14.19
C ARG A 666 8.24 -24.34 -13.25
N ALA A 667 7.38 -25.30 -13.51
CA ALA A 667 6.31 -25.74 -12.62
C ALA A 667 6.33 -27.28 -12.56
N ASP A 668 7.49 -27.86 -12.24
CA ASP A 668 7.71 -29.31 -12.26
C ASP A 668 7.16 -29.97 -10.98
N GLY A 669 6.75 -31.23 -11.08
CA GLY A 669 6.35 -32.04 -9.92
C GLY A 669 7.56 -32.53 -9.13
N GLU A 670 7.39 -32.72 -7.81
CA GLU A 670 8.48 -33.14 -6.92
C GLU A 670 8.92 -34.58 -7.20
N SER A 671 10.25 -34.80 -7.21
CA SER A 671 10.85 -36.13 -7.34
C SER A 671 11.23 -36.75 -5.99
N PHE A 672 11.08 -38.07 -5.86
CA PHE A 672 11.50 -38.77 -4.65
C PHE A 672 13.01 -38.62 -4.38
N GLY A 673 13.35 -38.19 -3.16
CA GLY A 673 14.72 -38.03 -2.68
C GLY A 673 15.36 -36.66 -2.95
N GLU A 674 14.60 -35.69 -3.45
CA GLU A 674 15.08 -34.33 -3.72
C GLU A 674 15.19 -33.48 -2.45
N VAL A 675 14.24 -33.60 -1.51
CA VAL A 675 14.24 -32.88 -0.21
C VAL A 675 15.26 -33.47 0.79
N ILE A 676 15.48 -34.80 0.78
CA ILE A 676 16.32 -35.52 1.76
C ILE A 676 17.84 -35.34 1.49
N ARG A 677 18.25 -34.76 0.35
CA ARG A 677 19.66 -34.45 0.09
C ARG A 677 20.18 -33.20 0.78
N LYS A 678 19.31 -32.36 1.38
CA LYS A 678 19.71 -31.14 2.10
C LYS A 678 19.80 -31.28 3.62
N GLN A 679 19.22 -32.32 4.22
CA GLN A 679 19.30 -32.58 5.67
C GLN A 679 19.76 -34.02 5.92
N ASP A 680 20.98 -34.12 6.46
CA ASP A 680 21.67 -35.26 7.09
C ASP A 680 21.34 -36.73 6.77
N HIS A 681 22.43 -37.49 6.66
CA HIS A 681 22.55 -38.94 6.46
C HIS A 681 21.68 -39.81 7.41
N SER A 682 20.38 -39.88 7.18
CA SER A 682 19.51 -40.94 7.73
C SER A 682 19.31 -42.06 6.70
N THR A 683 19.35 -43.30 7.17
CA THR A 683 19.25 -44.53 6.38
C THR A 683 17.96 -44.58 5.57
N ILE A 684 18.09 -44.40 4.26
CA ILE A 684 16.99 -44.39 3.27
C ILE A 684 16.28 -45.74 3.26
N SER A 685 14.99 -45.77 3.62
CA SER A 685 14.12 -46.88 3.27
C SER A 685 13.92 -46.90 1.76
N ASN A 686 14.25 -48.01 1.09
CA ASN A 686 14.10 -48.13 -0.36
C ASN A 686 12.62 -48.05 -0.83
N ILE A 687 11.68 -48.24 0.09
CA ILE A 687 10.23 -48.13 -0.14
C ILE A 687 9.82 -46.66 0.05
N GLY A 688 9.20 -46.05 -0.95
CA GLY A 688 8.80 -44.64 -0.93
C GLY A 688 7.70 -44.27 -1.93
N PRO A 689 7.21 -43.02 -1.88
CA PRO A 689 6.10 -42.48 -2.67
C PRO A 689 6.32 -42.51 -4.20
N GLY A 690 5.24 -42.23 -4.93
CA GLY A 690 5.27 -41.89 -6.35
C GLY A 690 5.85 -40.49 -6.61
N GLY A 691 6.00 -40.12 -7.88
CA GLY A 691 6.37 -38.75 -8.26
C GLY A 691 5.16 -37.80 -8.28
N GLY A 692 5.36 -36.54 -7.95
CA GLY A 692 4.33 -35.50 -8.07
C GLY A 692 4.05 -35.16 -9.54
N SER A 693 2.84 -34.73 -9.88
CA SER A 693 2.52 -34.30 -11.25
C SER A 693 3.01 -32.88 -11.54
N GLY A 694 3.28 -32.56 -12.81
CA GLY A 694 3.63 -31.20 -13.23
C GLY A 694 2.46 -30.22 -13.05
N GLY A 695 2.76 -28.94 -12.89
CA GLY A 695 1.79 -27.86 -12.66
C GLY A 695 1.26 -27.22 -13.94
N THR A 696 0.89 -25.94 -13.85
CA THR A 696 0.25 -25.17 -14.93
C THR A 696 1.02 -23.89 -15.26
N ILE A 697 1.21 -23.61 -16.54
CA ILE A 697 1.71 -22.32 -17.04
C ILE A 697 0.71 -21.74 -18.04
N LEU A 698 0.14 -20.58 -17.71
CA LEU A 698 -0.84 -19.86 -18.53
C LEU A 698 -0.32 -18.47 -18.89
N LEU A 699 -0.20 -18.16 -20.17
CA LEU A 699 0.43 -16.92 -20.66
C LEU A 699 -0.54 -16.12 -21.54
N PHE A 700 -0.96 -14.95 -21.07
CA PHE A 700 -1.69 -13.94 -21.85
C PHE A 700 -0.70 -12.91 -22.39
N VAL A 701 -0.29 -13.06 -23.64
CA VAL A 701 0.82 -12.29 -24.24
C VAL A 701 0.50 -11.82 -25.66
N HIS A 702 0.99 -10.65 -26.05
CA HIS A 702 0.98 -10.18 -27.45
C HIS A 702 2.18 -10.74 -28.22
N SER A 703 3.37 -10.73 -27.61
CA SER A 703 4.60 -11.19 -28.24
C SER A 703 5.49 -11.97 -27.27
N ILE A 704 6.17 -13.00 -27.77
CA ILE A 704 7.16 -13.78 -27.00
C ILE A 704 8.47 -13.96 -27.77
N MET A 705 9.59 -13.85 -27.05
CA MET A 705 10.91 -14.18 -27.55
C MET A 705 11.55 -15.26 -26.68
N LEU A 706 11.92 -16.38 -27.30
CA LEU A 706 12.59 -17.50 -26.65
C LEU A 706 13.99 -17.67 -27.24
N ALA A 707 15.01 -17.65 -26.36
CA ALA A 707 16.40 -17.89 -26.76
C ALA A 707 16.73 -19.39 -26.85
N ASP A 708 17.86 -19.73 -27.48
CA ASP A 708 18.27 -21.13 -27.74
C ASP A 708 18.43 -21.97 -26.45
N SER A 709 18.76 -21.33 -25.32
CA SER A 709 18.98 -21.95 -24.01
C SER A 709 17.78 -21.83 -23.07
N SER A 710 16.67 -21.24 -23.51
CA SER A 710 15.50 -21.03 -22.65
C SER A 710 14.75 -22.34 -22.37
N VAL A 711 14.19 -22.49 -21.17
CA VAL A 711 13.47 -23.70 -20.74
C VAL A 711 12.11 -23.32 -20.16
N ILE A 712 11.03 -23.95 -20.65
CA ILE A 712 9.69 -23.87 -20.06
C ILE A 712 9.30 -25.29 -19.66
N SER A 713 9.19 -25.62 -18.37
CA SER A 713 9.01 -27.01 -17.93
C SER A 713 7.81 -27.16 -17.00
N THR A 714 7.01 -28.19 -17.26
CA THR A 714 5.91 -28.66 -16.40
C THR A 714 5.97 -30.20 -16.34
N ALA A 715 7.16 -30.75 -16.09
CA ALA A 715 7.42 -32.18 -16.10
C ALA A 715 6.90 -32.84 -14.82
N GLY A 716 6.50 -34.11 -14.92
CA GLY A 716 6.17 -34.93 -13.76
C GLY A 716 7.44 -35.38 -13.02
N GLY A 717 7.35 -35.45 -11.70
CA GLY A 717 8.42 -35.92 -10.82
C GLY A 717 8.68 -37.42 -10.93
N HIS A 718 9.88 -37.84 -10.52
CA HIS A 718 10.29 -39.24 -10.54
C HIS A 718 9.85 -40.00 -9.29
N GLY A 719 9.33 -41.21 -9.48
CA GLY A 719 8.95 -42.10 -8.38
C GLY A 719 10.16 -42.72 -7.65
N SER A 720 9.92 -43.25 -6.45
CA SER A 720 10.93 -43.97 -5.68
C SER A 720 11.50 -45.21 -6.41
N PRO A 721 12.79 -45.58 -6.17
CA PRO A 721 13.41 -46.77 -6.75
C PRO A 721 12.71 -48.09 -6.36
N SER A 722 11.79 -48.04 -5.38
CA SER A 722 10.85 -49.06 -4.89
C SER A 722 9.93 -49.76 -5.90
N GLY A 723 9.87 -49.33 -7.16
CA GLY A 723 8.76 -49.71 -8.06
C GLY A 723 7.63 -48.69 -8.10
N ALA A 724 7.83 -47.47 -7.58
CA ALA A 724 6.81 -46.43 -7.57
C ALA A 724 6.61 -45.79 -8.96
N GLY A 725 5.38 -45.32 -9.21
CA GLY A 725 5.00 -44.67 -10.47
C GLY A 725 5.52 -43.24 -10.56
N GLY A 726 5.90 -42.80 -11.76
CA GLY A 726 6.27 -41.40 -12.01
C GLY A 726 5.06 -40.49 -12.20
N GLY A 727 5.18 -39.20 -11.91
CA GLY A 727 4.07 -38.24 -12.04
C GLY A 727 3.71 -37.94 -13.50
N GLY A 728 2.45 -37.55 -13.75
CA GLY A 728 2.01 -37.06 -15.06
C GLY A 728 2.61 -35.68 -15.39
N GLY A 729 2.81 -35.39 -16.67
CA GLY A 729 3.26 -34.06 -17.13
C GLY A 729 2.12 -33.03 -17.14
N GLY A 730 2.40 -31.81 -16.71
CA GLY A 730 1.44 -30.70 -16.56
C GLY A 730 1.01 -30.00 -17.87
N ARG A 731 0.51 -28.76 -17.76
CA ARG A 731 -0.09 -28.04 -18.90
C ARG A 731 0.58 -26.68 -19.16
N VAL A 732 0.75 -26.35 -20.44
CA VAL A 732 1.21 -25.03 -20.89
C VAL A 732 0.25 -24.51 -21.95
N HIS A 733 -0.30 -23.31 -21.75
CA HIS A 733 -1.20 -22.66 -22.72
C HIS A 733 -0.75 -21.24 -23.07
N PHE A 734 -0.70 -20.95 -24.37
CA PHE A 734 -0.42 -19.61 -24.91
C PHE A 734 -1.71 -18.94 -25.39
N HIS A 735 -2.18 -17.94 -24.64
CA HIS A 735 -3.34 -17.14 -24.97
C HIS A 735 -2.93 -15.83 -25.65
N TRP A 736 -2.94 -15.82 -26.98
CA TRP A 736 -2.56 -14.64 -27.78
C TRP A 736 -3.63 -13.53 -27.74
N SER A 737 -3.22 -12.32 -27.40
CA SER A 737 -4.03 -11.10 -27.60
C SER A 737 -3.73 -10.48 -28.96
N ASP A 738 -4.77 -10.00 -29.64
CA ASP A 738 -4.68 -9.22 -30.89
C ASP A 738 -3.73 -9.80 -31.97
N ILE A 739 -4.02 -11.02 -32.44
CA ILE A 739 -3.25 -11.66 -33.52
C ILE A 739 -3.38 -10.81 -34.81
N PRO A 740 -2.30 -10.19 -35.31
CA PRO A 740 -2.38 -9.39 -36.54
C PRO A 740 -2.67 -10.29 -37.74
N THR A 741 -3.39 -9.81 -38.75
CA THR A 741 -3.75 -10.58 -39.95
C THR A 741 -3.54 -9.77 -41.24
N GLY A 742 -3.40 -10.46 -42.37
CA GLY A 742 -3.16 -9.83 -43.68
C GLY A 742 -1.86 -9.03 -43.73
N ASP A 743 -1.90 -7.85 -44.36
CA ASP A 743 -0.70 -7.02 -44.59
C ASP A 743 -0.03 -6.52 -43.30
N ALA A 744 -0.77 -6.50 -42.18
CA ALA A 744 -0.28 -6.09 -40.86
C ALA A 744 0.38 -7.24 -40.07
N TYR A 745 0.38 -8.48 -40.61
CA TYR A 745 0.95 -9.64 -39.91
C TYR A 745 2.43 -9.44 -39.57
N GLN A 746 2.75 -9.66 -38.30
CA GLN A 746 4.11 -9.79 -37.78
C GLN A 746 4.18 -11.05 -36.90
N PRO A 747 5.31 -11.77 -36.89
CA PRO A 747 5.46 -12.96 -36.04
C PRO A 747 5.28 -12.61 -34.57
N ILE A 748 4.27 -13.19 -33.92
CA ILE A 748 3.99 -13.02 -32.49
C ILE A 748 4.99 -13.78 -31.60
N ALA A 749 5.70 -14.76 -32.16
CA ALA A 749 6.74 -15.49 -31.46
C ALA A 749 8.05 -15.51 -32.27
N SER A 750 9.17 -15.19 -31.61
CA SER A 750 10.51 -15.36 -32.16
C SER A 750 11.26 -16.41 -31.35
N VAL A 751 11.32 -17.63 -31.87
CA VAL A 751 12.11 -18.72 -31.27
C VAL A 751 13.45 -18.81 -31.99
N LYS A 752 14.53 -18.32 -31.35
CA LYS A 752 15.89 -18.54 -31.85
C LYS A 752 16.33 -19.91 -31.35
N GLY A 753 16.35 -20.88 -32.27
CA GLY A 753 16.60 -22.30 -32.06
C GLY A 753 16.77 -22.97 -33.43
N SER A 754 17.66 -23.96 -33.59
CA SER A 754 17.84 -24.60 -34.90
C SER A 754 16.56 -25.31 -35.34
N ILE A 755 15.87 -24.73 -36.31
CA ILE A 755 14.66 -25.26 -36.94
C ILE A 755 15.03 -26.49 -37.77
N ASN A 756 15.09 -27.65 -37.11
CA ASN A 756 14.66 -28.91 -37.70
C ASN A 756 13.36 -29.28 -36.97
N THR A 757 12.27 -29.28 -37.71
CA THR A 757 10.85 -29.35 -37.29
C THR A 757 10.44 -30.58 -36.46
N ARG A 758 11.05 -30.81 -35.30
CA ARG A 758 10.63 -31.84 -34.34
C ARG A 758 10.90 -31.57 -32.87
N PHE A 759 11.53 -30.45 -32.53
CA PHE A 759 11.74 -30.04 -31.15
C PHE A 759 11.51 -28.52 -31.08
N ILE A 760 10.33 -28.12 -30.60
CA ILE A 760 10.09 -26.74 -30.16
C ILE A 760 11.09 -26.47 -29.03
N ALA A 761 11.71 -25.28 -29.01
CA ALA A 761 12.63 -24.86 -27.96
C ALA A 761 12.10 -25.23 -26.56
N SER A 762 12.75 -26.23 -25.96
CA SER A 762 12.62 -26.86 -24.63
C SER A 762 11.36 -26.60 -23.78
N ALA A 763 10.15 -26.59 -24.36
CA ALA A 763 8.92 -26.75 -23.59
C ALA A 763 8.75 -28.24 -23.21
N VAL A 764 8.95 -28.59 -21.94
CA VAL A 764 9.00 -29.98 -21.46
C VAL A 764 7.79 -30.29 -20.57
N CYS A 765 6.78 -30.94 -21.13
CA CYS A 765 5.62 -31.47 -20.40
C CYS A 765 5.69 -33.00 -20.30
N ARG A 766 6.87 -33.57 -20.07
CA ARG A 766 7.03 -35.04 -20.05
C ARG A 766 6.54 -35.64 -18.74
N GLY A 767 5.96 -36.84 -18.80
CA GLY A 767 5.70 -37.63 -17.62
C GLY A 767 7.01 -38.06 -16.94
N GLY A 768 7.00 -38.09 -15.62
CA GLY A 768 8.13 -38.53 -14.82
C GLY A 768 8.38 -40.02 -14.98
N PHE A 769 9.65 -40.41 -15.02
CA PHE A 769 10.04 -41.83 -15.04
C PHE A 769 9.60 -42.55 -13.77
N GLY A 770 8.89 -43.66 -13.94
CA GLY A 770 8.75 -44.69 -12.91
C GLY A 770 10.09 -45.40 -12.74
N ARG A 771 10.46 -45.75 -11.50
CA ARG A 771 11.71 -46.48 -11.22
C ARG A 771 11.39 -47.92 -10.82
N GLY A 772 12.34 -48.83 -11.02
CA GLY A 772 12.12 -50.27 -10.81
C GLY A 772 11.16 -50.85 -11.87
N GLN A 773 10.06 -51.47 -11.43
CA GLN A 773 8.98 -52.01 -12.29
C GLN A 773 7.81 -51.03 -12.44
N GLY A 774 7.90 -49.82 -11.86
CA GLY A 774 6.88 -48.78 -11.98
C GLY A 774 6.80 -48.19 -13.40
N HIS A 775 5.60 -47.78 -13.80
CA HIS A 775 5.39 -47.14 -15.10
C HIS A 775 5.72 -45.65 -15.06
N THR A 776 6.15 -45.13 -16.21
CA THR A 776 6.33 -43.69 -16.45
C THR A 776 4.96 -43.02 -16.58
N GLY A 777 4.83 -41.79 -16.08
CA GLY A 777 3.63 -40.99 -16.28
C GLY A 777 3.41 -40.63 -17.75
N GLU A 778 2.18 -40.30 -18.11
CA GLU A 778 1.87 -39.78 -19.44
C GLU A 778 2.35 -38.34 -19.60
N ASN A 779 2.62 -37.95 -20.85
CA ASN A 779 2.99 -36.57 -21.16
C ASN A 779 1.76 -35.65 -21.01
N GLY A 780 2.01 -34.42 -20.63
CA GLY A 780 1.04 -33.34 -20.59
C GLY A 780 0.78 -32.69 -21.95
N THR A 781 0.16 -31.51 -21.92
CA THR A 781 -0.32 -30.80 -23.11
C THR A 781 0.30 -29.41 -23.26
N ILE A 782 0.67 -29.07 -24.49
CA ILE A 782 1.05 -27.71 -24.90
C ILE A 782 0.04 -27.25 -25.94
N THR A 783 -0.71 -26.20 -25.65
CA THR A 783 -1.79 -25.67 -26.50
C THR A 783 -1.59 -24.17 -26.74
N GLY A 784 -2.31 -23.64 -27.72
CA GLY A 784 -2.33 -22.20 -28.00
C GLY A 784 -3.66 -21.80 -28.60
N LYS A 785 -4.06 -20.55 -28.38
CA LYS A 785 -5.34 -20.00 -28.84
C LYS A 785 -5.58 -20.29 -30.33
N ALA A 786 -6.84 -20.57 -30.68
CA ALA A 786 -7.25 -20.86 -32.05
C ALA A 786 -6.82 -19.74 -33.02
N CYS A 787 -5.97 -20.09 -34.00
CA CYS A 787 -5.46 -19.12 -34.96
C CYS A 787 -6.54 -18.67 -35.97
N PRO A 788 -6.51 -17.40 -36.41
CA PRO A 788 -7.41 -16.89 -37.43
C PRO A 788 -7.17 -17.56 -38.81
N LYS A 789 -7.98 -17.21 -39.80
CA LYS A 789 -7.87 -17.73 -41.17
C LYS A 789 -6.46 -17.44 -41.74
N GLY A 790 -5.91 -18.37 -42.52
CA GLY A 790 -4.55 -18.26 -43.09
C GLY A 790 -3.38 -18.68 -42.18
N LEU A 791 -3.57 -18.76 -40.85
CA LEU A 791 -2.51 -19.09 -39.89
C LEU A 791 -2.74 -20.45 -39.19
N TYR A 792 -1.69 -21.14 -38.73
CA TYR A 792 -1.78 -22.43 -38.03
C TYR A 792 -0.65 -22.63 -37.00
N GLY A 793 -0.75 -23.68 -36.18
CA GLY A 793 0.23 -24.02 -35.15
C GLY A 793 0.01 -23.28 -33.83
N ILE A 794 0.88 -23.54 -32.84
CA ILE A 794 0.79 -22.94 -31.49
C ILE A 794 1.11 -21.45 -31.52
N PHE A 795 2.01 -21.02 -32.41
CA PHE A 795 2.48 -19.64 -32.58
C PHE A 795 1.80 -18.88 -33.73
N CYS A 796 0.72 -19.44 -34.31
CA CYS A 796 0.01 -18.87 -35.46
C CYS A 796 0.93 -18.44 -36.62
N GLU A 797 1.70 -19.41 -37.12
CA GLU A 797 2.56 -19.27 -38.30
C GLU A 797 1.72 -19.30 -39.59
N GLU A 798 2.25 -18.71 -40.66
CA GLU A 798 1.59 -18.68 -41.98
C GLU A 798 1.48 -20.10 -42.57
N CYS A 799 0.29 -20.48 -43.08
CA CYS A 799 0.10 -21.77 -43.76
C CYS A 799 1.14 -21.98 -44.88
N PRO A 800 1.58 -23.25 -45.12
CA PRO A 800 2.58 -23.54 -46.15
C PRO A 800 2.17 -23.07 -47.56
N LEU A 801 3.17 -22.77 -48.40
CA LEU A 801 2.96 -22.33 -49.79
C LEU A 801 2.05 -23.28 -50.57
N GLY A 802 1.09 -22.71 -51.31
CA GLY A 802 0.12 -23.47 -52.11
C GLY A 802 -1.03 -24.08 -51.29
N THR A 803 -1.22 -23.65 -50.04
CA THR A 803 -2.37 -24.01 -49.20
C THR A 803 -3.17 -22.76 -48.79
N PHE A 804 -4.46 -22.94 -48.51
CA PHE A 804 -5.35 -21.89 -47.98
C PHE A 804 -6.11 -22.44 -46.76
N LYS A 805 -6.52 -21.53 -45.87
CA LYS A 805 -7.30 -21.87 -44.67
C LYS A 805 -8.40 -20.85 -44.44
N ASN A 806 -9.64 -21.30 -44.62
CA ASN A 806 -10.84 -20.45 -44.54
C ASN A 806 -11.58 -20.55 -43.19
N VAL A 807 -11.13 -21.41 -42.27
CA VAL A 807 -11.69 -21.62 -40.93
C VAL A 807 -10.71 -21.20 -39.84
N SER A 808 -11.22 -20.81 -38.67
CA SER A 808 -10.43 -20.60 -37.47
C SER A 808 -10.01 -21.94 -36.84
N GLY A 809 -8.81 -22.02 -36.28
CA GLY A 809 -8.28 -23.22 -35.63
C GLY A 809 -6.76 -23.34 -35.80
N SER A 810 -6.09 -24.08 -34.91
CA SER A 810 -4.61 -24.14 -34.88
C SER A 810 -4.04 -25.41 -35.53
N ASP A 811 -4.89 -26.38 -35.90
CA ASP A 811 -4.45 -27.63 -36.52
C ASP A 811 -3.91 -27.43 -37.93
N ARG A 812 -2.75 -28.03 -38.21
CA ARG A 812 -2.13 -28.01 -39.55
C ARG A 812 -3.02 -28.62 -40.64
N VAL A 813 -3.89 -29.55 -40.27
CA VAL A 813 -4.82 -30.24 -41.19
C VAL A 813 -5.84 -29.26 -41.81
N LEU A 814 -6.05 -28.10 -41.18
CA LEU A 814 -6.94 -27.05 -41.67
C LEU A 814 -6.32 -26.22 -42.82
N CYS A 815 -5.01 -26.35 -43.09
CA CYS A 815 -4.38 -25.77 -44.28
C CYS A 815 -4.61 -26.71 -45.48
N HIS A 816 -5.63 -26.40 -46.29
CA HIS A 816 -6.00 -27.22 -47.44
C HIS A 816 -5.19 -26.84 -48.69
N SER A 817 -4.76 -27.82 -49.47
CA SER A 817 -4.05 -27.55 -50.74
C SER A 817 -4.96 -26.87 -51.77
N CYS A 818 -4.42 -25.89 -52.49
CA CYS A 818 -5.09 -25.25 -53.62
C CYS A 818 -5.09 -26.19 -54.84
N PRO A 819 -6.22 -26.32 -55.56
CA PRO A 819 -6.33 -27.20 -56.72
C PRO A 819 -5.39 -26.75 -57.84
N ALA A 820 -4.68 -27.71 -58.46
CA ALA A 820 -3.72 -27.42 -59.53
C ALA A 820 -4.38 -26.91 -60.83
N ASP A 821 -5.68 -27.12 -60.99
CA ASP A 821 -6.46 -26.78 -62.18
C ASP A 821 -6.69 -25.27 -62.34
N GLU A 822 -6.55 -24.51 -61.25
CA GLU A 822 -6.71 -23.05 -61.19
C GLU A 822 -5.38 -22.30 -61.41
N LEU A 823 -4.24 -23.01 -61.43
CA LEU A 823 -2.91 -22.43 -61.63
C LEU A 823 -2.55 -22.47 -63.13
N PRO A 824 -2.40 -21.31 -63.81
CA PRO A 824 -1.92 -21.28 -65.18
C PRO A 824 -0.57 -22.00 -65.33
N SER A 825 -0.35 -22.71 -66.42
CA SER A 825 0.88 -23.51 -66.67
C SER A 825 2.20 -22.73 -66.56
N ARG A 826 2.16 -21.39 -66.58
CA ARG A 826 3.32 -20.48 -66.45
C ARG A 826 3.26 -19.61 -65.19
N ALA A 827 2.58 -20.06 -64.15
CA ALA A 827 2.45 -19.38 -62.86
C ALA A 827 3.05 -20.19 -61.70
N ILE A 828 3.50 -19.49 -60.67
CA ILE A 828 3.95 -20.06 -59.39
C ILE A 828 3.21 -19.37 -58.25
N TYR A 829 2.88 -20.12 -57.20
CA TYR A 829 2.30 -19.54 -55.98
C TYR A 829 3.28 -18.57 -55.31
N VAL A 830 2.73 -17.51 -54.73
CA VAL A 830 3.49 -16.52 -53.97
C VAL A 830 3.14 -16.60 -52.50
N ASP A 831 4.11 -16.33 -51.63
CA ASP A 831 3.87 -16.02 -50.23
C ASP A 831 3.11 -14.70 -50.12
N ILE A 832 2.08 -14.68 -49.27
CA ILE A 832 1.40 -13.46 -48.83
C ILE A 832 1.50 -13.41 -47.32
N ARG A 833 1.82 -12.22 -46.81
CA ARG A 833 1.87 -11.95 -45.37
C ARG A 833 0.53 -12.26 -44.72
N GLY A 834 0.56 -13.00 -43.60
CA GLY A 834 -0.64 -13.43 -42.88
C GLY A 834 -1.33 -14.66 -43.45
N GLY A 835 -0.72 -15.31 -44.46
CA GLY A 835 -1.23 -16.54 -45.07
C GLY A 835 -2.46 -16.34 -45.95
N VAL A 836 -2.81 -17.38 -46.71
CA VAL A 836 -3.91 -17.34 -47.69
C VAL A 836 -5.22 -17.76 -47.04
N THR A 837 -6.23 -16.87 -47.05
CA THR A 837 -7.52 -17.12 -46.39
C THR A 837 -8.53 -17.84 -47.28
N ASP A 838 -8.61 -17.46 -48.56
CA ASP A 838 -9.63 -17.94 -49.49
C ASP A 838 -9.05 -18.27 -50.88
N ARG A 839 -9.85 -18.97 -51.69
CA ARG A 839 -9.52 -19.31 -53.08
C ARG A 839 -9.96 -18.20 -54.03
N PRO A 840 -9.24 -17.98 -55.15
CA PRO A 840 -8.05 -18.70 -55.61
C PRO A 840 -6.76 -18.27 -54.88
N CYS A 841 -5.83 -19.22 -54.67
CA CYS A 841 -4.52 -18.91 -54.08
C CYS A 841 -3.74 -17.89 -54.95
N PRO A 842 -3.08 -16.90 -54.35
CA PRO A 842 -2.31 -15.89 -55.06
C PRO A 842 -1.11 -16.52 -55.80
N TYR A 843 -0.93 -16.13 -57.06
CA TYR A 843 0.17 -16.59 -57.90
C TYR A 843 0.77 -15.43 -58.69
N LYS A 844 2.01 -15.60 -59.15
CA LYS A 844 2.66 -14.71 -60.12
C LYS A 844 3.15 -15.51 -61.31
N CYS A 845 3.21 -14.88 -62.47
CA CYS A 845 3.84 -15.49 -63.64
C CYS A 845 5.35 -15.67 -63.39
N ILE A 846 5.94 -16.71 -63.97
CA ILE A 846 7.38 -17.04 -63.81
C ILE A 846 8.28 -15.89 -64.35
N SER A 847 7.77 -15.03 -65.22
CA SER A 847 8.49 -13.88 -65.80
C SER A 847 7.55 -12.70 -66.04
N GLU A 848 8.08 -11.47 -65.94
CA GLU A 848 7.37 -10.21 -66.23
C GLU A 848 6.92 -10.06 -67.69
N ARG A 849 7.39 -10.93 -68.61
CA ARG A 849 6.96 -10.95 -70.02
C ARG A 849 5.53 -11.48 -70.22
N TYR A 850 4.93 -12.05 -69.18
CA TYR A 850 3.61 -12.64 -69.21
C TYR A 850 2.65 -11.79 -68.38
N HIS A 851 1.48 -11.49 -68.94
CA HIS A 851 0.48 -10.65 -68.28
C HIS A 851 -0.53 -11.49 -67.47
N MET A 852 -0.77 -11.06 -66.23
CA MET A 852 -1.80 -11.59 -65.32
C MET A 852 -3.20 -11.32 -65.92
N PRO A 853 -4.21 -12.21 -65.82
CA PRO A 853 -4.29 -13.41 -64.96
C PRO A 853 -3.86 -14.72 -65.62
N HIS A 854 -3.91 -14.87 -66.95
CA HIS A 854 -3.63 -16.17 -67.59
C HIS A 854 -2.15 -16.42 -67.94
N CYS A 855 -1.26 -15.46 -67.62
CA CYS A 855 0.16 -15.49 -67.98
C CYS A 855 0.39 -15.65 -69.50
N TYR A 856 -0.43 -14.96 -70.30
CA TYR A 856 -0.31 -14.93 -71.76
C TYR A 856 0.72 -13.90 -72.21
N THR A 857 1.20 -14.06 -73.44
CA THR A 857 1.99 -13.04 -74.13
C THR A 857 1.06 -11.93 -74.67
N ALA A 858 1.58 -10.71 -74.87
CA ALA A 858 0.79 -9.57 -75.37
C ALA A 858 0.04 -9.86 -76.70
N LEU A 859 0.59 -10.75 -77.54
CA LEU A 859 -0.07 -11.17 -78.78
C LEU A 859 -1.24 -12.13 -78.52
N GLU A 860 -1.09 -13.08 -77.60
CA GLU A 860 -2.15 -14.02 -77.21
C GLU A 860 -3.31 -13.30 -76.52
N GLU A 861 -3.03 -12.30 -75.68
CA GLU A 861 -4.06 -11.50 -75.02
C GLU A 861 -4.90 -10.70 -76.03
N LEU A 862 -4.26 -10.10 -77.04
CA LEU A 862 -4.96 -9.48 -78.17
C LEU A 862 -5.84 -10.50 -78.91
N VAL A 863 -5.34 -11.70 -79.15
CA VAL A 863 -6.09 -12.75 -79.87
C VAL A 863 -7.30 -13.22 -79.07
N TYR A 864 -7.17 -13.39 -77.76
CA TYR A 864 -8.24 -13.89 -76.90
C TYR A 864 -9.25 -12.83 -76.46
N THR A 865 -8.87 -11.55 -76.36
CA THR A 865 -9.82 -10.44 -76.12
C THR A 865 -10.86 -10.32 -77.24
N PHE A 866 -10.53 -10.72 -78.46
CA PHE A 866 -11.45 -10.79 -79.60
C PHE A 866 -12.18 -12.13 -79.74
N GLY A 867 -12.25 -12.96 -78.70
CA GLY A 867 -12.97 -14.25 -78.73
C GLY A 867 -12.13 -15.43 -79.25
N GLY A 868 -10.81 -15.30 -79.24
CA GLY A 868 -9.87 -16.35 -79.61
C GLY A 868 -9.37 -16.26 -81.06
N PRO A 869 -8.43 -17.12 -81.46
CA PRO A 869 -7.73 -17.04 -82.74
C PRO A 869 -8.65 -17.10 -83.96
N TRP A 870 -9.78 -17.80 -83.84
CA TRP A 870 -10.78 -17.88 -84.91
C TRP A 870 -11.57 -16.58 -85.10
N PHE A 871 -12.06 -15.97 -84.02
CA PHE A 871 -12.79 -14.72 -84.10
C PHE A 871 -11.87 -13.54 -84.42
N PHE A 872 -10.67 -13.48 -83.85
CA PHE A 872 -9.67 -12.47 -84.24
C PHE A 872 -9.30 -12.58 -85.71
N GLY A 873 -9.14 -13.81 -86.24
CA GLY A 873 -8.92 -14.04 -87.67
C GLY A 873 -10.09 -13.59 -88.54
N LEU A 874 -11.33 -13.85 -88.12
CA LEU A 874 -12.54 -13.40 -88.83
C LEU A 874 -12.73 -11.89 -88.76
N ILE A 875 -12.44 -11.26 -87.61
CA ILE A 875 -12.49 -9.81 -87.44
C ILE A 875 -11.39 -9.16 -88.27
N LEU A 876 -10.16 -9.68 -88.28
CA LEU A 876 -9.07 -9.15 -89.12
C LEU A 876 -9.41 -9.29 -90.62
N LEU A 877 -9.97 -10.42 -91.04
CA LEU A 877 -10.46 -10.62 -92.39
C LEU A 877 -11.62 -9.65 -92.71
N GLY A 878 -12.54 -9.48 -91.77
CA GLY A 878 -13.64 -8.52 -91.84
C GLY A 878 -13.16 -7.08 -91.90
N LEU A 879 -12.10 -6.72 -91.17
CA LEU A 879 -11.46 -5.41 -91.15
C LEU A 879 -10.69 -5.18 -92.44
N LEU A 880 -10.07 -6.21 -93.04
CA LEU A 880 -9.46 -6.11 -94.37
C LEU A 880 -10.51 -5.93 -95.47
N ILE A 881 -11.65 -6.62 -95.37
CA ILE A 881 -12.80 -6.44 -96.28
C ILE A 881 -13.44 -5.07 -96.05
N LEU A 882 -13.56 -4.62 -94.80
CA LEU A 882 -14.07 -3.31 -94.43
C LEU A 882 -13.09 -2.21 -94.84
N LEU A 883 -11.78 -2.40 -94.75
CA LEU A 883 -10.76 -1.46 -95.21
C LEU A 883 -10.79 -1.38 -96.74
N ALA A 884 -11.02 -2.49 -97.44
CA ALA A 884 -11.29 -2.50 -98.88
C ALA A 884 -12.60 -1.78 -99.24
N LEU A 885 -13.65 -1.93 -98.43
CA LEU A 885 -14.93 -1.22 -98.55
C LEU A 885 -14.83 0.26 -98.17
N VAL A 886 -14.02 0.62 -97.18
CA VAL A 886 -13.79 1.99 -96.70
C VAL A 886 -12.87 2.73 -97.66
N LEU A 887 -11.89 2.06 -98.29
CA LEU A 887 -11.18 2.60 -99.45
C LEU A 887 -12.10 2.78 -100.67
N SER A 888 -13.13 1.94 -100.81
CA SER A 888 -14.18 2.05 -101.84
C SER A 888 -15.22 3.14 -101.54
N VAL A 889 -15.52 3.42 -100.27
CA VAL A 889 -16.56 4.36 -99.80
C VAL A 889 -15.97 5.73 -99.40
N ALA A 890 -14.67 5.84 -99.11
CA ALA A 890 -13.97 7.13 -98.93
C ALA A 890 -13.88 7.98 -100.22
N ARG A 891 -14.43 7.51 -101.35
CA ARG A 891 -14.73 8.32 -102.55
C ARG A 891 -16.14 8.93 -102.57
N MET A 892 -17.01 8.63 -101.62
CA MET A 892 -18.32 9.25 -101.48
C MET A 892 -18.47 9.91 -100.11
N LYS A 893 -17.91 11.12 -100.03
CA LYS A 893 -18.60 12.33 -99.54
C LYS A 893 -19.31 12.16 -98.19
N TYR A 894 -18.65 12.52 -97.08
CA TYR A 894 -18.78 13.81 -96.39
C TYR A 894 -20.22 14.22 -96.02
N VAL A 895 -20.32 14.80 -94.81
CA VAL A 895 -21.47 15.47 -94.15
C VAL A 895 -22.29 14.52 -93.26
N GLY A 896 -22.45 14.72 -91.95
CA GLY A 896 -22.05 15.81 -91.05
C GLY A 896 -23.07 15.93 -89.89
N GLY A 897 -22.55 16.23 -88.69
CA GLY A 897 -23.20 16.76 -87.46
C GLY A 897 -24.13 15.81 -86.71
N ASP A 898 -23.98 15.51 -85.41
CA ASP A 898 -23.68 16.22 -84.15
C ASP A 898 -24.92 16.75 -83.39
N GLU A 899 -24.77 16.66 -82.05
CA GLU A 899 -25.51 17.30 -80.93
C GLU A 899 -26.78 16.59 -80.40
N LEU A 900 -27.09 16.51 -79.08
CA LEU A 900 -26.50 16.82 -77.76
C LEU A 900 -27.49 16.22 -76.68
N PRO A 901 -27.26 16.32 -75.35
CA PRO A 901 -27.74 15.43 -74.29
C PRO A 901 -28.71 16.11 -73.28
N ALA A 902 -28.72 15.60 -72.03
CA ALA A 902 -29.33 16.05 -70.76
C ALA A 902 -30.47 15.11 -70.29
N LEU A 903 -30.78 14.86 -69.01
CA LEU A 903 -30.58 15.59 -67.75
C LEU A 903 -30.99 14.64 -66.58
N MET A 904 -30.38 14.75 -65.39
CA MET A 904 -30.97 14.32 -64.09
C MET A 904 -31.99 15.38 -63.61
N PRO A 905 -33.02 15.10 -62.78
CA PRO A 905 -32.86 15.27 -61.31
C PRO A 905 -33.84 14.55 -60.35
N ALA A 906 -33.31 14.27 -59.14
CA ALA A 906 -33.79 14.49 -57.76
C ALA A 906 -35.27 14.36 -57.26
N HIS A 907 -35.36 13.70 -56.09
CA HIS A 907 -36.13 14.00 -54.85
C HIS A 907 -37.58 13.50 -54.63
N ARG A 908 -37.76 12.68 -53.58
CA ARG A 908 -38.53 13.01 -52.34
C ARG A 908 -38.49 11.88 -51.31
N GLY A 909 -38.47 12.24 -50.03
CA GLY A 909 -38.45 11.32 -48.88
C GLY A 909 -39.72 11.32 -48.03
N SER A 910 -39.72 10.38 -47.07
CA SER A 910 -40.38 10.29 -45.74
C SER A 910 -40.21 8.83 -45.33
N GLN A 911 -39.84 8.41 -44.12
CA GLN A 911 -40.53 8.66 -42.86
C GLN A 911 -39.67 8.05 -41.74
N ILE A 912 -39.58 8.79 -40.63
CA ILE A 912 -38.92 8.41 -39.38
C ILE A 912 -39.76 7.35 -38.68
N ASP A 913 -39.14 6.28 -38.20
CA ASP A 913 -39.71 5.41 -37.17
C ASP A 913 -38.68 5.17 -36.06
N HIS A 914 -39.12 5.40 -34.83
CA HIS A 914 -38.34 5.35 -33.61
C HIS A 914 -38.29 3.91 -33.08
N SER A 915 -37.09 3.36 -32.91
CA SER A 915 -36.81 2.38 -31.85
C SER A 915 -35.30 2.23 -31.67
N PHE A 916 -34.72 2.96 -30.72
CA PHE A 916 -33.44 2.61 -30.12
C PHE A 916 -33.71 2.14 -28.69
N PRO A 917 -33.28 0.93 -28.29
CA PRO A 917 -33.23 0.55 -26.89
C PRO A 917 -32.09 1.34 -26.23
N PHE A 918 -32.42 2.19 -25.27
CA PHE A 918 -31.44 2.96 -24.52
C PHE A 918 -30.69 2.00 -23.59
N LEU A 919 -29.37 1.99 -23.78
CA LEU A 919 -28.38 1.30 -22.98
C LEU A 919 -28.49 1.75 -21.51
N GLU A 920 -28.40 0.80 -20.58
CA GLU A 920 -27.92 1.04 -19.21
C GLU A 920 -26.46 1.52 -19.34
N SER A 921 -26.31 2.83 -19.56
CA SER A 921 -25.03 3.46 -19.84
C SER A 921 -24.35 3.85 -18.54
N LEU A 922 -23.20 3.24 -18.27
CA LEU A 922 -21.91 3.87 -17.92
C LEU A 922 -21.83 4.97 -16.83
N ASN A 923 -22.92 5.31 -16.17
CA ASN A 923 -23.02 6.42 -15.22
C ASN A 923 -22.91 5.94 -13.76
N GLU A 924 -22.86 4.62 -13.55
CA GLU A 924 -22.39 3.98 -12.31
C GLU A 924 -20.88 3.65 -12.37
N VAL A 925 -20.26 3.65 -13.56
CA VAL A 925 -18.84 3.35 -13.78
C VAL A 925 -17.95 4.62 -13.75
N LEU A 926 -18.55 5.81 -13.75
CA LEU A 926 -17.84 7.10 -13.63
C LEU A 926 -17.50 7.50 -12.17
N GLU A 927 -17.76 6.64 -11.19
CA GLU A 927 -17.44 6.92 -9.79
C GLU A 927 -15.97 6.66 -9.40
N THR A 928 -15.08 6.51 -10.39
CA THR A 928 -13.62 6.44 -10.22
C THR A 928 -12.93 7.81 -10.18
N ASN A 929 -13.65 8.92 -10.47
CA ASN A 929 -13.15 10.30 -10.32
C ASN A 929 -13.27 10.87 -8.89
N ARG A 930 -13.55 10.04 -7.88
CA ARG A 930 -13.93 10.48 -6.52
C ARG A 930 -12.85 11.20 -5.71
N THR A 931 -11.57 10.99 -6.02
CA THR A 931 -10.45 11.64 -5.31
C THR A 931 -10.17 13.05 -5.83
N GLU A 932 -10.27 13.27 -7.15
CA GLU A 932 -10.07 14.57 -7.80
C GLU A 932 -11.15 15.60 -7.41
N GLU A 933 -12.41 15.16 -7.24
CA GLU A 933 -13.53 16.04 -6.85
C GLU A 933 -13.36 16.64 -5.44
N SER A 934 -12.74 15.89 -4.52
CA SER A 934 -12.54 16.39 -3.15
C SER A 934 -11.47 17.49 -3.07
N GLN A 935 -10.48 17.43 -3.98
CA GLN A 935 -9.39 18.42 -4.06
C GLN A 935 -9.85 19.72 -4.72
N SER A 936 -10.87 19.69 -5.57
CA SER A 936 -11.41 20.88 -6.26
C SER A 936 -12.56 21.57 -5.51
N HIS A 937 -13.07 20.98 -4.41
CA HIS A 937 -14.19 21.54 -3.65
C HIS A 937 -13.83 22.84 -2.91
N VAL A 938 -14.60 23.91 -3.17
CA VAL A 938 -14.40 25.24 -2.58
C VAL A 938 -15.28 25.44 -1.36
N HIS A 939 -16.60 25.39 -1.54
CA HIS A 939 -17.56 25.77 -0.50
C HIS A 939 -18.89 25.05 -0.67
N ARG A 940 -19.54 24.75 0.47
CA ARG A 940 -20.87 24.15 0.57
C ARG A 940 -21.87 25.20 1.05
N MET A 941 -22.89 25.46 0.25
CA MET A 941 -23.94 26.42 0.57
C MET A 941 -25.23 25.68 0.94
N TYR A 942 -25.73 25.89 2.16
CA TYR A 942 -26.96 25.25 2.63
C TYR A 942 -28.22 26.02 2.20
N PHE A 943 -29.28 25.29 1.86
CA PHE A 943 -30.60 25.88 1.65
C PHE A 943 -31.22 26.31 2.97
N MET A 944 -31.86 27.48 2.95
CA MET A 944 -32.62 28.03 4.04
C MET A 944 -34.07 27.50 4.00
N GLY A 945 -34.70 27.39 5.18
CA GLY A 945 -36.08 26.92 5.32
C GLY A 945 -36.22 25.43 5.66
N SER A 946 -37.37 25.07 6.23
CA SER A 946 -37.68 23.73 6.77
C SER A 946 -38.22 22.71 5.74
N ASN A 947 -38.21 23.06 4.45
CA ASN A 947 -38.83 22.31 3.36
C ASN A 947 -40.31 21.95 3.62
N THR A 948 -41.06 22.91 4.14
CA THR A 948 -42.50 22.78 4.37
C THR A 948 -43.27 23.58 3.32
N PHE A 949 -44.55 23.29 3.13
CA PHE A 949 -45.39 24.06 2.18
C PHE A 949 -45.45 25.56 2.53
N THR A 950 -45.26 25.90 3.81
CA THR A 950 -45.22 27.29 4.31
C THR A 950 -43.85 27.93 4.16
N GLU A 951 -42.78 27.14 4.18
CA GLU A 951 -41.40 27.61 4.10
C GLU A 951 -40.59 26.66 3.21
N PRO A 952 -40.65 26.86 1.88
CA PRO A 952 -39.87 26.07 0.93
C PRO A 952 -38.37 26.38 1.07
N TRP A 953 -37.56 25.48 0.50
CA TRP A 953 -36.13 25.72 0.37
C TRP A 953 -35.84 26.96 -0.46
N HIS A 954 -34.89 27.77 -0.02
CA HIS A 954 -34.41 28.91 -0.77
C HIS A 954 -32.94 29.22 -0.45
N LEU A 955 -32.21 29.81 -1.39
CA LEU A 955 -30.85 30.30 -1.22
C LEU A 955 -30.87 31.84 -1.05
N PRO A 956 -29.94 32.40 -0.26
CA PRO A 956 -29.75 33.84 -0.20
C PRO A 956 -29.14 34.38 -1.50
N HIS A 957 -29.59 35.57 -1.91
CA HIS A 957 -29.13 36.22 -3.17
C HIS A 957 -27.67 36.69 -3.11
N VAL A 958 -27.11 36.87 -1.91
CA VAL A 958 -25.72 37.35 -1.74
C VAL A 958 -24.76 36.16 -1.65
N PRO A 959 -23.72 36.08 -2.51
CA PRO A 959 -22.73 35.02 -2.43
C PRO A 959 -21.86 35.18 -1.16
N PRO A 960 -21.52 34.08 -0.45
CA PRO A 960 -20.55 34.07 0.64
C PRO A 960 -19.19 34.62 0.22
N THR A 961 -18.43 35.19 1.16
CA THR A 961 -17.09 35.77 0.94
C THR A 961 -16.12 34.84 0.22
N GLN A 962 -16.25 33.52 0.44
CA GLN A 962 -15.43 32.48 -0.16
C GLN A 962 -15.76 32.22 -1.64
N LEU A 963 -16.94 32.62 -2.10
CA LEU A 963 -17.45 32.39 -3.46
C LEU A 963 -17.37 33.64 -4.36
N ILE A 964 -17.18 34.84 -3.79
CA ILE A 964 -17.09 36.11 -4.55
C ILE A 964 -16.00 36.06 -5.63
N GLU A 965 -14.90 35.34 -5.37
CA GLU A 965 -13.78 35.27 -6.31
C GLU A 965 -14.02 34.32 -7.50
N ILE A 966 -14.91 33.32 -7.35
CA ILE A 966 -15.16 32.28 -8.36
C ILE A 966 -16.46 32.51 -9.14
N VAL A 967 -17.36 33.36 -8.64
CA VAL A 967 -18.68 33.58 -9.22
C VAL A 967 -18.82 35.02 -9.76
N TYR A 968 -19.64 35.22 -10.79
CA TYR A 968 -20.16 36.53 -11.19
C TYR A 968 -21.43 36.86 -10.38
N GLU A 969 -21.39 37.92 -9.56
CA GLU A 969 -22.47 38.31 -8.65
C GLU A 969 -23.83 38.44 -9.38
N ASP A 970 -23.91 39.20 -10.48
CA ASP A 970 -25.16 39.41 -11.24
C ASP A 970 -25.74 38.12 -11.86
N ALA A 971 -24.89 37.12 -12.15
CA ALA A 971 -25.32 35.84 -12.70
C ALA A 971 -25.68 34.85 -11.59
N PHE A 972 -25.05 34.99 -10.42
CA PHE A 972 -25.42 34.26 -9.22
C PHE A 972 -26.80 34.63 -8.72
N GLU A 973 -27.16 35.91 -8.71
CA GLU A 973 -28.49 36.36 -8.29
C GLU A 973 -29.59 35.73 -9.15
N ARG A 974 -29.41 35.70 -10.47
CA ARG A 974 -30.32 35.04 -11.42
C ARG A 974 -30.42 33.53 -11.20
N PHE A 975 -29.29 32.88 -10.96
CA PHE A 975 -29.26 31.46 -10.59
C PHE A 975 -30.06 31.19 -9.31
N VAL A 976 -29.92 32.05 -8.30
CA VAL A 976 -30.66 31.95 -7.04
C VAL A 976 -32.16 32.16 -7.27
N ASP A 977 -32.57 33.13 -8.10
CA ASP A 977 -33.98 33.35 -8.45
C ASP A 977 -34.61 32.09 -9.07
N GLU A 978 -33.95 31.49 -10.06
CA GLU A 978 -34.45 30.28 -10.74
C GLU A 978 -34.51 29.07 -9.78
N ILE A 979 -33.50 28.89 -8.91
CA ILE A 979 -33.52 27.85 -7.89
C ILE A 979 -34.66 28.06 -6.88
N ASN A 980 -34.86 29.29 -6.41
CA ASN A 980 -35.88 29.62 -5.42
C ASN A 980 -37.29 29.41 -6.00
N ASP A 981 -37.50 29.77 -7.27
CA ASP A 981 -38.76 29.54 -7.98
C ASP A 981 -39.03 28.04 -8.20
N LEU A 982 -38.00 27.25 -8.54
CA LEU A 982 -38.11 25.79 -8.67
C LEU A 982 -38.44 25.11 -7.33
N ALA A 983 -37.83 25.59 -6.24
CA ALA A 983 -38.03 25.05 -4.91
C ALA A 983 -39.40 25.42 -4.29
N ALA A 984 -40.09 26.44 -4.80
CA ALA A 984 -41.39 26.86 -4.30
C ALA A 984 -42.51 25.82 -4.56
N TYR A 985 -43.34 25.58 -3.54
CA TYR A 985 -44.51 24.69 -3.66
C TYR A 985 -45.72 25.40 -4.26
N GLN A 986 -46.54 24.65 -5.00
CA GLN A 986 -47.81 25.15 -5.51
C GLN A 986 -48.90 25.06 -4.43
N TRP A 987 -49.79 26.05 -4.40
CA TRP A 987 -50.82 26.16 -3.36
C TRP A 987 -51.75 24.93 -3.23
N TRP A 988 -51.99 24.22 -4.34
CA TRP A 988 -52.84 23.02 -4.35
C TRP A 988 -52.14 21.80 -3.73
N GLU A 989 -50.79 21.72 -3.80
CA GLU A 989 -50.01 20.62 -3.22
C GLU A 989 -50.18 20.60 -1.69
N GLY A 990 -50.11 21.78 -1.07
CA GLY A 990 -50.38 21.97 0.35
C GLY A 990 -51.85 21.73 0.72
N SER A 991 -52.78 22.10 -0.15
CA SER A 991 -54.22 21.86 0.08
C SER A 991 -54.56 20.36 0.13
N ILE A 992 -53.97 19.55 -0.77
CA ILE A 992 -54.12 18.08 -0.75
C ILE A 992 -53.54 17.50 0.53
N TYR A 993 -52.36 17.96 0.96
CA TYR A 993 -51.76 17.54 2.22
C TYR A 993 -52.66 17.86 3.42
N SER A 994 -53.22 19.08 3.50
CA SER A 994 -54.14 19.44 4.57
C SER A 994 -55.39 18.54 4.60
N ILE A 995 -55.97 18.22 3.44
CA ILE A 995 -57.12 17.31 3.36
C ILE A 995 -56.75 15.89 3.80
N LEU A 996 -55.64 15.35 3.28
CA LEU A 996 -55.15 14.01 3.63
C LEU A 996 -54.73 13.91 5.09
N SER A 997 -54.19 14.98 5.69
CA SER A 997 -53.76 14.98 7.09
C SER A 997 -54.94 14.75 8.05
N ILE A 998 -56.15 15.16 7.66
CA ILE A 998 -57.40 14.95 8.40
C ILE A 998 -58.01 13.58 8.11
N LEU A 999 -57.95 13.11 6.85
CA LEU A 999 -58.61 11.87 6.41
C LEU A 999 -57.77 10.61 6.65
N ALA A 1000 -56.47 10.66 6.37
CA ALA A 1000 -55.55 9.53 6.41
C ALA A 1000 -54.09 10.01 6.50
N TYR A 1001 -53.60 10.22 7.72
CA TYR A 1001 -52.26 10.74 7.99
C TYR A 1001 -51.10 9.98 7.29
N PRO A 1002 -51.08 8.63 7.20
CA PRO A 1002 -50.02 7.92 6.46
C PRO A 1002 -49.97 8.28 4.96
N LEU A 1003 -51.13 8.53 4.34
CA LEU A 1003 -51.20 8.98 2.95
C LEU A 1003 -50.75 10.43 2.81
N ALA A 1004 -51.04 11.29 3.80
CA ALA A 1004 -50.55 12.66 3.86
C ALA A 1004 -49.01 12.72 3.95
N TRP A 1005 -48.42 11.90 4.81
CA TRP A 1005 -46.96 11.79 4.95
C TRP A 1005 -46.30 11.31 3.65
N SER A 1006 -46.86 10.28 3.02
CA SER A 1006 -46.38 9.78 1.72
C SER A 1006 -46.46 10.85 0.63
N TRP A 1007 -47.58 11.59 0.57
CA TRP A 1007 -47.78 12.69 -0.36
C TRP A 1007 -46.74 13.81 -0.18
N LEU A 1008 -46.49 14.23 1.06
CA LEU A 1008 -45.46 15.24 1.38
C LEU A 1008 -44.07 14.77 0.94
N GLN A 1009 -43.70 13.52 1.25
CA GLN A 1009 -42.39 12.99 0.87
C GLN A 1009 -42.24 12.85 -0.64
N GLN A 1010 -43.31 12.50 -1.37
CA GLN A 1010 -43.30 12.46 -2.82
C GLN A 1010 -43.12 13.86 -3.43
N CYS A 1011 -43.80 14.88 -2.89
CA CYS A 1011 -43.63 16.27 -3.34
C CYS A 1011 -42.18 16.73 -3.13
N ARG A 1012 -41.61 16.48 -1.94
CA ARG A 1012 -40.20 16.80 -1.62
C ARG A 1012 -39.20 16.12 -2.56
N LYS A 1013 -39.37 14.83 -2.82
CA LYS A 1013 -38.52 14.07 -3.76
C LYS A 1013 -38.58 14.65 -5.16
N ARG A 1014 -39.78 15.00 -5.63
CA ARG A 1014 -39.99 15.59 -6.95
C ARG A 1014 -39.27 16.93 -7.08
N LYS A 1015 -39.32 17.78 -6.05
CA LYS A 1015 -38.60 19.06 -6.02
C LYS A 1015 -37.09 18.89 -6.05
N LEU A 1016 -36.54 17.96 -5.27
CA LEU A 1016 -35.10 17.67 -5.30
C LEU A 1016 -34.65 17.15 -6.68
N GLN A 1017 -35.44 16.29 -7.32
CA GLN A 1017 -35.15 15.78 -8.67
C GLN A 1017 -35.11 16.92 -9.70
N GLN A 1018 -36.10 17.82 -9.65
CA GLN A 1018 -36.13 19.00 -10.53
C GLN A 1018 -34.90 19.90 -10.32
N LEU A 1019 -34.51 20.17 -9.06
CA LEU A 1019 -33.31 20.96 -8.77
C LEU A 1019 -32.03 20.27 -9.28
N ARG A 1020 -31.91 18.95 -9.16
CA ARG A 1020 -30.76 18.20 -9.67
C ARG A 1020 -30.70 18.19 -11.20
N GLU A 1021 -31.83 18.00 -11.87
CA GLU A 1021 -31.92 18.04 -13.33
C GLU A 1021 -31.61 19.44 -13.87
N PHE A 1022 -32.12 20.48 -13.20
CA PHE A 1022 -31.84 21.87 -13.53
C PHE A 1022 -30.33 22.16 -13.48
N VAL A 1023 -29.66 21.88 -12.36
CA VAL A 1023 -28.21 22.16 -12.21
C VAL A 1023 -27.36 21.28 -13.12
N ARG A 1024 -27.76 20.02 -13.38
CA ARG A 1024 -26.96 19.09 -14.19
C ARG A 1024 -27.09 19.32 -15.71
N SER A 1025 -28.26 19.76 -16.18
CA SER A 1025 -28.58 19.72 -17.62
C SER A 1025 -29.25 20.95 -18.20
N GLU A 1026 -29.97 21.75 -17.41
CA GLU A 1026 -30.70 22.91 -17.95
C GLU A 1026 -29.92 24.21 -17.75
N TYR A 1027 -29.26 24.38 -16.60
CA TYR A 1027 -28.47 25.56 -16.28
C TYR A 1027 -27.08 25.49 -16.94
N ASP A 1028 -26.63 26.60 -17.52
CA ASP A 1028 -25.38 26.71 -18.29
C ASP A 1028 -24.13 27.00 -17.43
N HIS A 1029 -24.28 26.93 -16.10
CA HIS A 1029 -23.23 27.24 -15.12
C HIS A 1029 -22.65 28.65 -15.31
N SER A 1030 -23.41 29.56 -15.93
CA SER A 1030 -22.97 30.92 -16.30
C SER A 1030 -22.52 31.77 -15.13
N CYS A 1031 -22.94 31.44 -13.90
CA CYS A 1031 -22.46 32.11 -12.70
C CYS A 1031 -20.97 31.86 -12.43
N LEU A 1032 -20.38 30.74 -12.87
CA LEU A 1032 -18.96 30.42 -12.63
C LEU A 1032 -18.03 31.19 -13.57
N ARG A 1033 -16.88 31.64 -13.05
CA ARG A 1033 -15.84 32.33 -13.82
C ARG A 1033 -15.04 31.38 -14.70
N SER A 1034 -14.75 30.17 -14.21
CA SER A 1034 -14.09 29.10 -14.97
C SER A 1034 -14.77 28.86 -16.33
N CYS A 1035 -13.97 28.88 -17.39
CA CYS A 1035 -14.41 28.46 -18.72
C CYS A 1035 -14.54 26.94 -18.80
N ARG A 1036 -13.66 26.20 -18.12
CA ARG A 1036 -13.68 24.73 -18.11
C ARG A 1036 -14.92 24.19 -17.38
N SER A 1037 -15.23 24.69 -16.19
CA SER A 1037 -16.39 24.25 -15.42
C SER A 1037 -17.71 24.50 -16.16
N ARG A 1038 -17.79 25.60 -16.92
CA ARG A 1038 -18.95 25.91 -17.80
C ARG A 1038 -19.06 24.98 -18.99
N ALA A 1039 -17.94 24.62 -19.62
CA ALA A 1039 -17.94 23.75 -20.79
C ALA A 1039 -18.28 22.29 -20.44
N LEU A 1040 -17.88 21.83 -19.25
CA LEU A 1040 -18.05 20.44 -18.81
C LEU A 1040 -19.28 20.22 -17.92
N TYR A 1041 -19.97 21.28 -17.47
CA TYR A 1041 -21.08 21.20 -16.51
C TYR A 1041 -20.70 20.51 -15.17
N GLU A 1042 -19.45 20.69 -14.74
CA GLU A 1042 -18.88 19.99 -13.56
C GLU A 1042 -18.68 20.90 -12.33
N GLY A 1043 -19.03 22.19 -12.40
CA GLY A 1043 -18.70 23.16 -11.35
C GLY A 1043 -19.69 23.28 -10.19
N LEU A 1044 -20.89 22.73 -10.32
CA LEU A 1044 -21.97 22.80 -9.31
C LEU A 1044 -22.63 21.43 -9.10
N LYS A 1045 -22.87 21.04 -7.85
CA LYS A 1045 -23.64 19.83 -7.52
C LYS A 1045 -24.66 20.07 -6.41
N VAL A 1046 -25.84 19.46 -6.52
CA VAL A 1046 -26.92 19.58 -5.52
C VAL A 1046 -27.17 18.26 -4.81
N ALA A 1047 -27.11 18.27 -3.49
CA ALA A 1047 -27.38 17.12 -2.66
C ALA A 1047 -28.31 17.48 -1.49
N ALA A 1048 -28.87 16.45 -0.84
CA ALA A 1048 -29.80 16.61 0.26
C ALA A 1048 -29.69 15.42 1.21
N THR A 1049 -30.12 15.63 2.45
CA THR A 1049 -30.19 14.60 3.49
C THR A 1049 -31.28 13.57 3.19
N ALA A 1050 -31.17 12.36 3.74
CA ALA A 1050 -32.09 11.24 3.47
C ALA A 1050 -33.55 11.53 3.86
N ASP A 1051 -33.75 12.39 4.86
CA ASP A 1051 -35.05 12.87 5.33
C ASP A 1051 -35.63 14.02 4.47
N LEU A 1052 -34.86 14.55 3.53
CA LEU A 1052 -35.22 15.66 2.63
C LEU A 1052 -35.60 16.94 3.39
N MET A 1053 -35.05 17.15 4.58
CA MET A 1053 -35.27 18.38 5.36
C MET A 1053 -34.18 19.43 5.09
N LEU A 1054 -32.95 18.99 4.78
CA LEU A 1054 -31.82 19.85 4.47
C LEU A 1054 -31.28 19.53 3.06
N ALA A 1055 -31.05 20.57 2.27
CA ALA A 1055 -30.37 20.49 0.98
C ALA A 1055 -29.17 21.45 0.97
N TYR A 1056 -28.22 21.21 0.07
CA TYR A 1056 -27.06 22.08 -0.14
C TYR A 1056 -26.54 22.00 -1.58
N VAL A 1057 -25.84 23.06 -1.98
CA VAL A 1057 -25.12 23.18 -3.26
C VAL A 1057 -23.62 23.23 -2.99
N ASP A 1058 -22.88 22.34 -3.62
CA ASP A 1058 -21.41 22.27 -3.55
C ASP A 1058 -20.79 22.91 -4.80
N PHE A 1059 -19.75 23.73 -4.58
CA PHE A 1059 -19.02 24.47 -5.64
C PHE A 1059 -17.63 23.89 -5.85
N PHE A 1060 -17.24 23.67 -7.11
CA PHE A 1060 -15.97 23.05 -7.51
C PHE A 1060 -15.16 23.92 -8.49
N LEU A 1061 -13.83 23.89 -8.37
CA LEU A 1061 -12.89 24.59 -9.26
C LEU A 1061 -12.65 23.82 -10.56
N GLY A 1062 -12.61 24.55 -11.68
CA GLY A 1062 -12.24 23.99 -13.00
C GLY A 1062 -10.73 23.96 -13.29
N GLY A 1063 -9.89 24.52 -12.41
CA GLY A 1063 -8.42 24.49 -12.55
C GLY A 1063 -7.81 25.44 -13.61
N ASP A 1064 -8.62 26.18 -14.35
CA ASP A 1064 -8.20 27.28 -15.24
C ASP A 1064 -8.06 28.63 -14.50
N GLU A 1065 -8.58 28.70 -13.27
CA GLU A 1065 -8.48 29.84 -12.37
C GLU A 1065 -7.06 29.90 -11.78
N LYS A 1066 -6.16 30.72 -12.37
CA LYS A 1066 -4.76 30.89 -11.95
C LYS A 1066 -4.60 31.71 -10.66
N ILE A 1067 -5.23 31.28 -9.58
CA ILE A 1067 -5.11 31.90 -8.25
C ILE A 1067 -4.41 30.89 -7.33
N GLY A 1068 -3.19 31.21 -6.89
CA GLY A 1068 -2.30 30.25 -6.20
C GLY A 1068 -2.79 29.75 -4.84
N ASP A 1069 -3.84 30.35 -4.27
CA ASP A 1069 -4.34 30.08 -2.92
C ASP A 1069 -5.72 29.38 -2.88
N LEU A 1070 -6.27 28.96 -4.04
CA LEU A 1070 -7.53 28.22 -4.16
C LEU A 1070 -7.26 26.77 -4.62
N PRO A 1071 -7.82 25.74 -3.95
CA PRO A 1071 -8.75 25.80 -2.83
C PRO A 1071 -8.05 26.13 -1.50
N PRO A 1072 -8.70 26.88 -0.58
CA PRO A 1072 -8.11 27.19 0.73
C PRO A 1072 -7.88 25.91 1.54
N ARG A 1073 -6.75 25.86 2.26
CA ARG A 1073 -6.43 24.76 3.21
C ARG A 1073 -7.47 24.72 4.33
N LEU A 1074 -7.72 23.56 4.95
CA LEU A 1074 -8.76 23.42 5.98
C LEU A 1074 -8.67 24.48 7.09
N TYR A 1075 -7.47 24.81 7.58
CA TYR A 1075 -7.28 25.84 8.60
C TYR A 1075 -7.73 27.24 8.18
N GLN A 1076 -7.65 27.58 6.90
CA GLN A 1076 -8.14 28.86 6.35
C GLN A 1076 -9.66 28.87 6.18
N ARG A 1077 -10.32 27.71 6.24
CA ARG A 1077 -11.78 27.56 6.16
C ARG A 1077 -12.47 27.66 7.51
N PHE A 1078 -11.74 27.64 8.63
CA PHE A 1078 -12.34 27.80 9.95
C PHE A 1078 -12.82 29.24 10.18
N PRO A 1079 -14.00 29.44 10.79
CA PRO A 1079 -14.92 28.43 11.30
C PRO A 1079 -15.80 27.79 10.22
N ILE A 1080 -15.97 26.46 10.27
CA ILE A 1080 -16.86 25.71 9.36
C ILE A 1080 -18.17 25.39 10.08
N SER A 1081 -19.30 25.72 9.45
CA SER A 1081 -20.64 25.39 9.92
C SER A 1081 -21.14 24.08 9.32
N LEU A 1082 -21.52 23.12 10.16
CA LEU A 1082 -22.09 21.83 9.78
C LEU A 1082 -23.53 21.73 10.29
N VAL A 1083 -24.50 21.87 9.40
CA VAL A 1083 -25.93 21.91 9.76
C VAL A 1083 -26.50 20.50 9.90
N PHE A 1084 -27.35 20.28 10.90
CA PHE A 1084 -28.09 19.05 11.09
C PHE A 1084 -29.30 18.98 10.15
N GLY A 1085 -29.53 17.80 9.57
CA GLY A 1085 -30.83 17.42 9.01
C GLY A 1085 -31.81 17.05 10.13
N GLY A 1086 -33.09 17.01 9.80
CA GLY A 1086 -34.17 16.69 10.71
C GLY A 1086 -34.72 17.89 11.48
N ASP A 1087 -35.91 17.71 12.07
CA ASP A 1087 -36.56 18.69 12.95
C ASP A 1087 -36.63 18.21 14.41
N GLY A 1088 -36.04 17.05 14.73
CA GLY A 1088 -36.11 16.46 16.07
C GLY A 1088 -37.46 15.85 16.41
N SER A 1089 -38.30 15.60 15.39
CA SER A 1089 -39.49 14.77 15.51
C SER A 1089 -39.14 13.28 15.53
N TYR A 1090 -40.07 12.44 15.95
CA TYR A 1090 -39.88 10.98 15.94
C TYR A 1090 -39.70 10.41 14.53
N MET A 1091 -40.26 11.09 13.50
CA MET A 1091 -40.15 10.67 12.10
C MET A 1091 -38.89 11.22 11.41
N ALA A 1092 -38.35 12.35 11.88
CA ALA A 1092 -37.14 12.98 11.36
C ALA A 1092 -36.24 13.49 12.51
N PRO A 1093 -35.54 12.57 13.22
CA PRO A 1093 -34.63 12.96 14.28
C PRO A 1093 -33.46 13.79 13.74
N PHE A 1094 -32.85 14.60 14.60
CA PHE A 1094 -31.66 15.35 14.19
C PHE A 1094 -30.53 14.40 13.79
N SER A 1095 -29.87 14.70 12.68
CA SER A 1095 -28.72 13.93 12.21
C SER A 1095 -27.74 14.79 11.43
N LEU A 1096 -26.46 14.53 11.62
CA LEU A 1096 -25.38 15.07 10.82
C LEU A 1096 -25.04 14.07 9.71
N GLN A 1097 -25.20 14.48 8.45
CA GLN A 1097 -24.79 13.71 7.28
C GLN A 1097 -23.31 13.96 6.99
N SER A 1098 -22.50 12.90 6.98
CA SER A 1098 -21.09 12.98 6.59
C SER A 1098 -20.91 12.39 5.19
N ASP A 1099 -20.75 13.26 4.20
CA ASP A 1099 -20.42 12.85 2.83
C ASP A 1099 -18.92 12.64 2.66
N ASN A 1100 -18.52 12.00 1.56
CA ASN A 1100 -17.11 11.80 1.21
C ASN A 1100 -16.32 13.12 1.12
N ILE A 1101 -16.95 14.21 0.68
CA ILE A 1101 -16.33 15.55 0.65
C ILE A 1101 -16.00 16.03 2.07
N LEU A 1102 -16.97 15.95 2.99
CA LEU A 1102 -16.76 16.38 4.37
C LEU A 1102 -15.74 15.50 5.09
N THR A 1103 -15.78 14.19 4.87
CA THR A 1103 -14.78 13.27 5.41
C THR A 1103 -13.38 13.57 4.86
N SER A 1104 -13.24 13.80 3.55
CA SER A 1104 -11.96 14.14 2.91
C SER A 1104 -11.42 15.48 3.40
N LEU A 1105 -12.28 16.48 3.58
CA LEU A 1105 -11.92 17.77 4.17
C LEU A 1105 -11.43 17.59 5.60
N MET A 1106 -12.19 16.89 6.45
CA MET A 1106 -11.83 16.67 7.85
C MET A 1106 -10.57 15.80 8.01
N ASN A 1107 -10.29 14.91 7.06
CA ASN A 1107 -9.05 14.10 7.03
C ASN A 1107 -7.77 14.97 6.99
N GLN A 1108 -7.85 16.22 6.55
CA GLN A 1108 -6.70 17.13 6.61
C GLN A 1108 -6.27 17.48 8.06
N CYS A 1109 -7.17 17.35 9.05
CA CYS A 1109 -6.89 17.61 10.47
C CYS A 1109 -7.11 16.40 11.39
N VAL A 1110 -8.17 15.62 11.20
CA VAL A 1110 -8.60 14.53 12.09
C VAL A 1110 -8.65 13.22 11.29
N PRO A 1111 -8.09 12.10 11.80
CA PRO A 1111 -8.14 10.81 11.11
C PRO A 1111 -9.58 10.41 10.73
N PRO A 1112 -9.80 9.79 9.56
CA PRO A 1112 -11.15 9.54 9.04
C PRO A 1112 -11.91 8.57 9.95
N THR A 1113 -11.23 7.59 10.54
CA THR A 1113 -11.82 6.65 11.52
C THR A 1113 -12.33 7.36 12.77
N MET A 1114 -11.62 8.39 13.24
CA MET A 1114 -12.05 9.23 14.37
C MET A 1114 -13.22 10.11 13.98
N TRP A 1115 -13.20 10.71 12.79
CA TRP A 1115 -14.32 11.51 12.27
C TRP A 1115 -15.59 10.66 12.12
N TYR A 1116 -15.50 9.46 11.55
CA TYR A 1116 -16.65 8.55 11.43
C TYR A 1116 -17.21 8.14 12.78
N ARG A 1117 -16.35 7.81 13.77
CA ARG A 1117 -16.78 7.48 15.14
C ARG A 1117 -17.44 8.66 15.83
N LEU A 1118 -16.92 9.87 15.63
CA LEU A 1118 -17.53 11.10 16.13
C LEU A 1118 -18.92 11.29 15.54
N VAL A 1119 -19.07 11.22 14.22
CA VAL A 1119 -20.37 11.43 13.55
C VAL A 1119 -21.38 10.36 13.98
N ALA A 1120 -20.96 9.09 14.06
CA ALA A 1120 -21.81 8.00 14.54
C ALA A 1120 -22.24 8.20 16.01
N GLY A 1121 -21.29 8.56 16.88
CA GLY A 1121 -21.53 8.89 18.28
C GLY A 1121 -22.48 10.08 18.43
N LEU A 1122 -22.25 11.16 17.69
CA LEU A 1122 -23.09 12.34 17.68
C LEU A 1122 -24.51 12.01 17.21
N ASN A 1123 -24.66 11.29 16.11
CA ASN A 1123 -25.97 10.87 15.60
C ASN A 1123 -26.72 9.97 16.60
N SER A 1124 -26.01 9.18 17.40
CA SER A 1124 -26.64 8.41 18.49
C SER A 1124 -27.23 9.32 19.59
N GLN A 1125 -26.53 10.41 19.92
CA GLN A 1125 -26.99 11.39 20.91
C GLN A 1125 -28.10 12.29 20.35
N LEU A 1126 -27.98 12.71 19.08
CA LEU A 1126 -28.98 13.56 18.41
C LEU A 1126 -30.35 12.86 18.27
N ARG A 1127 -30.40 11.53 18.14
CA ARG A 1127 -31.65 10.75 18.17
C ARG A 1127 -32.45 10.89 19.47
N LEU A 1128 -31.78 11.27 20.57
CA LEU A 1128 -32.43 11.47 21.86
C LEU A 1128 -32.98 12.90 22.04
N VAL A 1129 -32.64 13.82 21.13
CA VAL A 1129 -33.09 15.22 21.15
C VAL A 1129 -34.55 15.31 20.69
N ARG A 1130 -35.39 15.94 21.52
CA ARG A 1130 -36.84 16.05 21.26
C ARG A 1130 -37.23 17.49 20.98
N TYR A 1131 -37.97 17.72 19.89
CA TYR A 1131 -38.47 19.03 19.46
C TYR A 1131 -39.14 19.86 20.58
N GLY A 1132 -39.88 19.24 21.50
CA GLY A 1132 -40.58 19.95 22.60
C GLY A 1132 -39.71 20.35 23.80
N HIS A 1133 -38.51 19.77 23.96
CA HIS A 1133 -37.62 19.97 25.11
C HIS A 1133 -36.15 20.15 24.68
N LEU A 1134 -35.91 20.98 23.67
CA LEU A 1134 -34.59 21.18 23.08
C LEU A 1134 -33.54 21.63 24.11
N LYS A 1135 -33.89 22.56 25.01
CA LYS A 1135 -32.95 23.10 26.01
C LYS A 1135 -32.40 22.04 26.97
N LEU A 1136 -33.23 21.08 27.40
CA LEU A 1136 -32.79 19.99 28.29
C LEU A 1136 -32.06 18.90 27.51
N THR A 1137 -32.57 18.54 26.33
CA THR A 1137 -32.05 17.40 25.57
C THR A 1137 -30.73 17.71 24.86
N PHE A 1138 -30.50 18.93 24.37
CA PHE A 1138 -29.19 19.35 23.87
C PHE A 1138 -28.12 19.48 24.97
N GLY A 1139 -28.50 19.67 26.23
CA GLY A 1139 -27.55 19.68 27.35
C GLY A 1139 -26.73 18.39 27.45
N HIS A 1140 -27.35 17.24 27.13
CA HIS A 1140 -26.64 15.96 27.05
C HIS A 1140 -25.64 15.91 25.89
N VAL A 1141 -26.00 16.47 24.74
CA VAL A 1141 -25.12 16.55 23.56
C VAL A 1141 -23.92 17.45 23.85
N ILE A 1142 -24.14 18.62 24.47
CA ILE A 1142 -23.08 19.55 24.86
C ILE A 1142 -22.14 18.90 25.89
N SER A 1143 -22.69 18.25 26.91
CA SER A 1143 -21.90 17.53 27.91
C SER A 1143 -21.06 16.43 27.27
N TRP A 1144 -21.63 15.65 26.35
CA TRP A 1144 -20.91 14.61 25.62
C TRP A 1144 -19.80 15.19 24.73
N LEU A 1145 -20.05 16.31 24.04
CA LEU A 1145 -19.04 17.01 23.24
C LEU A 1145 -17.88 17.48 24.10
N GLU A 1146 -18.13 18.12 25.25
CA GLU A 1146 -17.07 18.65 26.11
C GLU A 1146 -16.30 17.55 26.88
N THR A 1147 -16.94 16.43 27.20
CA THR A 1147 -16.30 15.36 28.01
C THR A 1147 -15.59 14.29 27.16
N HIS A 1148 -16.08 13.98 25.97
CA HIS A 1148 -15.56 12.88 25.15
C HIS A 1148 -14.92 13.37 23.84
N VAL A 1149 -15.46 14.41 23.20
CA VAL A 1149 -15.06 14.84 21.86
C VAL A 1149 -13.98 15.91 21.90
N ASN A 1150 -14.21 17.04 22.56
CA ASN A 1150 -13.24 18.14 22.61
C ASN A 1150 -11.89 17.72 23.21
N PRO A 1151 -11.80 16.93 24.29
CA PRO A 1151 -10.51 16.48 24.83
C PRO A 1151 -9.69 15.65 23.84
N THR A 1152 -10.36 14.91 22.95
CA THR A 1152 -9.68 14.07 21.94
C THR A 1152 -9.32 14.83 20.68
N ILE A 1153 -10.12 15.82 20.28
CA ILE A 1153 -9.94 16.58 19.02
C ILE A 1153 -9.10 17.85 19.19
N ILE A 1154 -9.03 18.43 20.40
CA ILE A 1154 -8.14 19.57 20.70
C ILE A 1154 -6.67 19.23 20.44
N ALA A 1155 -6.27 17.96 20.64
CA ALA A 1155 -4.93 17.47 20.28
C ALA A 1155 -4.61 17.61 18.78
N TYR A 1156 -5.63 17.69 17.93
CA TYR A 1156 -5.53 17.90 16.47
C TYR A 1156 -5.74 19.37 16.06
N GLY A 1157 -5.74 20.30 17.02
CA GLY A 1157 -5.83 21.74 16.74
C GLY A 1157 -7.24 22.26 16.43
N VAL A 1158 -8.27 21.48 16.74
CA VAL A 1158 -9.66 21.76 16.37
C VAL A 1158 -10.58 21.67 17.61
N ARG A 1159 -11.57 22.55 17.69
CA ARG A 1159 -12.65 22.52 18.69
C ARG A 1159 -14.00 22.45 17.99
N VAL A 1160 -14.92 21.66 18.54
CA VAL A 1160 -16.26 21.48 18.00
C VAL A 1160 -17.28 21.96 19.03
N ASP A 1161 -18.08 22.96 18.66
CA ASP A 1161 -19.10 23.53 19.51
C ASP A 1161 -20.49 23.41 18.87
N LEU A 1162 -21.52 23.21 19.68
CA LEU A 1162 -22.91 23.22 19.21
C LEU A 1162 -23.35 24.67 18.95
N ALA A 1163 -23.93 24.92 17.78
CA ALA A 1163 -24.43 26.23 17.38
C ALA A 1163 -25.86 26.15 16.84
N TRP A 1164 -26.54 27.29 16.87
CA TRP A 1164 -27.81 27.51 16.20
C TRP A 1164 -27.62 28.64 15.19
N PHE A 1165 -28.18 28.45 14.01
CA PHE A 1165 -28.13 29.38 12.89
C PHE A 1165 -29.54 29.91 12.69
N GLN A 1166 -29.70 31.24 12.62
CA GLN A 1166 -30.99 31.88 12.36
C GLN A 1166 -31.01 32.36 10.90
N PRO A 1167 -31.44 31.52 9.96
CA PRO A 1167 -31.35 31.82 8.53
C PRO A 1167 -32.40 32.82 8.03
N THR A 1168 -33.53 32.96 8.72
CA THR A 1168 -34.70 33.68 8.21
C THR A 1168 -35.36 34.58 9.27
N SER A 1169 -36.00 35.66 8.81
CA SER A 1169 -36.83 36.54 9.64
C SER A 1169 -38.14 35.88 10.14
N SER A 1170 -38.43 34.65 9.68
CA SER A 1170 -39.61 33.85 10.07
C SER A 1170 -39.48 33.21 11.46
N GLY A 1171 -38.30 33.26 12.09
CA GLY A 1171 -38.05 32.70 13.42
C GLY A 1171 -37.68 31.21 13.45
N TYR A 1172 -37.51 30.57 12.27
CA TYR A 1172 -36.98 29.21 12.18
C TYR A 1172 -35.49 29.18 12.53
N CYS A 1173 -35.08 28.20 13.33
CA CYS A 1173 -33.69 28.03 13.78
C CYS A 1173 -33.16 26.68 13.28
N GLN A 1174 -32.04 26.71 12.55
CA GLN A 1174 -31.31 25.51 12.17
C GLN A 1174 -30.26 25.21 13.24
N TYR A 1175 -30.10 23.94 13.61
CA TYR A 1175 -29.10 23.52 14.58
C TYR A 1175 -27.93 22.84 13.88
N GLY A 1176 -26.73 22.95 14.43
CA GLY A 1176 -25.56 22.29 13.86
C GLY A 1176 -24.33 22.43 14.73
N LEU A 1177 -23.17 22.11 14.16
CA LEU A 1177 -21.87 22.27 14.79
C LEU A 1177 -21.07 23.39 14.13
N VAL A 1178 -20.29 24.09 14.93
CA VAL A 1178 -19.23 24.98 14.45
C VAL A 1178 -17.90 24.35 14.81
N VAL A 1179 -17.08 24.16 13.79
CA VAL A 1179 -15.72 23.62 13.92
C VAL A 1179 -14.74 24.79 13.81
N SER A 1180 -13.92 25.01 14.84
CA SER A 1180 -12.99 26.14 14.96
C SER A 1180 -11.56 25.69 15.26
N ALA A 1181 -10.55 26.50 14.90
CA ALA A 1181 -9.16 26.23 15.24
C ALA A 1181 -8.86 26.62 16.69
N THR A 1182 -8.04 25.83 17.40
CA THR A 1182 -7.71 26.06 18.82
C THR A 1182 -6.71 27.19 19.06
N SER A 1183 -6.14 27.81 18.01
CA SER A 1183 -5.20 28.93 18.13
C SER A 1183 -5.85 30.27 17.78
N ASN A 1184 -6.62 30.83 18.71
CA ASN A 1184 -6.72 32.28 18.96
C ASN A 1184 -7.67 32.55 20.14
N GLU A 1185 -7.18 32.44 21.36
CA GLU A 1185 -7.83 33.02 22.54
C GLU A 1185 -7.72 34.57 22.60
N ASN A 1186 -7.26 35.23 21.52
CA ASN A 1186 -7.11 36.69 21.42
C ASN A 1186 -7.86 37.31 20.22
N VAL A 1187 -9.14 36.97 20.01
CA VAL A 1187 -10.03 37.91 19.30
C VAL A 1187 -10.67 38.82 20.34
N GLN A 1188 -9.98 39.93 20.58
CA GLN A 1188 -10.49 41.09 21.31
C GLN A 1188 -11.81 41.54 20.69
N TYR A 1189 -12.84 41.65 21.54
CA TYR A 1189 -14.14 42.23 21.23
C TYR A 1189 -13.98 43.60 20.56
N TRP A 1190 -14.50 43.75 19.35
CA TRP A 1190 -14.83 45.04 18.76
C TRP A 1190 -16.34 45.14 18.58
N THR A 1191 -17.00 45.62 19.62
CA THR A 1191 -18.30 46.31 19.52
C THR A 1191 -18.01 47.80 19.37
N GLU A 1192 -18.26 48.35 18.18
CA GLU A 1192 -19.03 49.58 17.91
C GLU A 1192 -18.70 50.19 16.53
N GLY A 1193 -19.72 50.22 15.66
CA GLY A 1193 -19.96 51.33 14.74
C GLY A 1193 -19.45 51.22 13.29
N GLN A 1194 -20.18 50.51 12.42
CA GLN A 1194 -20.79 51.09 11.19
C GLN A 1194 -21.54 50.04 10.35
N ASP A 1195 -22.75 50.42 9.94
CA ASP A 1195 -23.75 49.62 9.25
C ASP A 1195 -23.31 49.05 7.89
N ARG A 1196 -23.56 47.75 7.66
CA ARG A 1196 -24.52 47.22 6.67
C ARG A 1196 -24.40 45.69 6.50
N TYR A 1197 -25.51 44.99 6.82
CA TYR A 1197 -25.92 43.64 6.42
C TYR A 1197 -25.01 42.43 6.74
N PHE A 1198 -25.06 41.98 8.00
CA PHE A 1198 -24.91 40.56 8.40
C PHE A 1198 -26.11 40.18 9.28
N PRO A 1199 -26.75 39.00 9.14
CA PRO A 1199 -27.66 38.49 10.17
C PRO A 1199 -26.84 38.03 11.38
N SER A 1200 -27.23 38.54 12.55
CA SER A 1200 -26.60 38.42 13.87
C SER A 1200 -26.39 36.97 14.34
N MET A 1201 -25.16 36.65 14.76
CA MET A 1201 -24.76 35.39 15.37
C MET A 1201 -24.71 35.56 16.91
N GLU A 1202 -25.79 35.24 17.62
CA GLU A 1202 -25.81 35.22 19.09
C GLU A 1202 -25.38 33.82 19.61
N GLN A 1203 -24.19 33.75 20.23
CA GLN A 1203 -23.72 32.58 20.97
C GLN A 1203 -24.42 32.48 22.34
N LEU A 1204 -24.99 31.32 22.64
CA LEU A 1204 -25.44 30.96 23.98
C LEU A 1204 -24.25 30.58 24.87
N ARG A 1205 -23.77 31.51 25.71
CA ARG A 1205 -23.18 31.15 27.02
C ARG A 1205 -24.29 31.16 28.06
N TYR A 1206 -24.77 29.98 28.44
CA TYR A 1206 -25.57 29.83 29.65
C TYR A 1206 -24.63 29.75 30.85
N GLN A 1207 -24.79 30.68 31.81
CA GLN A 1207 -24.44 30.45 33.21
C GLN A 1207 -25.30 29.35 33.81
#